data_AF-A0AAJ0G238-F1
#
_entry.id   AF-A0AAJ0G238-F1
#
_cell.length_a   1.000
_cell.length_b   1.000
_cell.length_c   1.000
_cell.angle_alpha   90.00
_cell.angle_beta   90.00
_cell.angle_gamma   90.00
#
_symmetry.space_group_name_H-M   'P 1'
#
loop_
_entity.id
_entity.type
_entity.pdbx_description
1 polymer ?
#
loop_
_entity_poly.entity_id
_entity_poly.type
_entity_poly.pdbx_seq_one_letter_code
_entity_poly.pdbx_strand_id
1 'polypeptide(L)'
;MLRQSLARSAWRTGRRTANASRAFATTPRRQAEVELTVDGKKVSIEAGSALIQACEKAGVTIPRYCYHEKLMIAGNCRMCLVEVEKAPKPVASCAWPVQPGMVVKTNSAITHKAREGVMEFLLANHPLDCPICDQGGECDLQDQSMRYGADRGRFHEIGGKRAVEDKNIGPLIKTSMNRCIHCTRCVRFANDIAGAPELGSTGRGNDLQIGTYLEKNLDSELSGNVIDLCPVGALTSKPYAFRARPWELKHTESIDVLDGLGSNIRVDSRGLEVMRVLPRLNDDVNEEWINDKTRFACDGLKTQRLTMPLVRRDGKFEPADWEEALTEVAKAWESKKPKGDEFKIISGALTEVESLVVAKDMANKLGSENLALDTPTGSQPIAHGVDVRSNYLFNSRIWGVEEADCILIVGSNPRHEAAVLNARIRKQWLRSDLEVGVVGETWDSTFEFEHLGADHTALKKALTGPFGKKLQAAQRPMIIVGSGVTDHADAKAYYETVGAFVEKNAANFMTSEWDGYNVLQREASRAGAFEVGFTTPSTQAAQTKPKFVWLLGADEFNEADIPKDAFVVYQGHHGDRGAQIADIVLPGAAYTEKAGTYINTEGRVQTTRAATSLPGASRTDWKILRAASEFLGVSLPYDDLAAVRDRMAEISPALAAYDVVEPVALRQLSKVQLVDQNKGSKATGGPLSKVIDNFYFTDVISRSSPTMARCSVAKATGDSRTNLMAPGMEEDRPMGQVAYGA
;
A
#
# COMPACT_ATOMS: atom_id res chain seq x y z
N MET A 1 47.14 3.95 -24.40
CA MET A 1 46.74 2.92 -25.38
C MET A 1 45.29 3.20 -25.80
N LEU A 2 45.12 4.14 -26.72
CA LEU A 2 43.87 4.34 -27.46
C LEU A 2 43.88 3.38 -28.64
N ARG A 3 42.97 2.40 -28.66
CA ARG A 3 42.43 1.64 -29.82
C ARG A 3 41.90 0.30 -29.31
N GLN A 4 40.68 0.25 -28.78
CA GLN A 4 39.91 -1.00 -28.68
C GLN A 4 38.40 -0.83 -28.39
N SER A 5 37.79 0.32 -28.69
CA SER A 5 36.35 0.57 -28.42
C SER A 5 35.47 0.78 -29.66
N LEU A 6 35.89 0.35 -30.86
CA LEU A 6 35.16 0.61 -32.11
C LEU A 6 34.67 -0.65 -32.87
N ALA A 7 34.72 -1.84 -32.28
CA ALA A 7 34.39 -3.09 -32.98
C ALA A 7 33.22 -3.89 -32.36
N ARG A 8 32.15 -3.21 -31.92
CA ARG A 8 30.90 -3.88 -31.47
C ARG A 8 29.60 -3.38 -32.12
N SER A 9 29.66 -2.47 -33.10
CA SER A 9 28.44 -1.90 -33.73
C SER A 9 28.14 -2.38 -35.17
N ALA A 10 28.86 -3.38 -35.72
CA ALA A 10 28.81 -3.67 -37.15
C ALA A 10 28.05 -4.93 -37.59
N TRP A 11 27.25 -5.58 -36.74
CA TRP A 11 26.47 -6.77 -37.11
C TRP A 11 24.99 -6.59 -36.77
N ARG A 12 24.24 -5.94 -37.67
CA ARG A 12 22.76 -6.10 -37.84
C ARG A 12 22.24 -5.24 -39.00
N THR A 13 22.48 -5.67 -40.24
CA THR A 13 21.70 -5.21 -41.41
C THR A 13 21.49 -6.36 -42.39
N GLY A 14 20.69 -7.34 -41.98
CA GLY A 14 20.11 -8.34 -42.89
C GLY A 14 18.65 -7.99 -43.15
N ARG A 15 18.36 -7.37 -44.31
CA ARG A 15 17.00 -7.19 -44.83
C ARG A 15 16.38 -8.58 -45.06
N ARG A 16 15.45 -9.00 -44.20
CA ARG A 16 14.44 -10.01 -44.52
C ARG A 16 13.13 -9.30 -44.84
N THR A 17 12.78 -9.30 -46.12
CA THR A 17 11.43 -9.02 -46.60
C THR A 17 10.51 -10.15 -46.17
N ALA A 18 9.79 -9.94 -45.07
CA ALA A 18 8.65 -10.77 -44.69
C ALA A 18 7.38 -9.95 -44.94
N ASN A 19 6.49 -10.47 -45.79
CA ASN A 19 5.13 -9.99 -45.95
C ASN A 19 4.40 -10.13 -44.62
N ALA A 20 4.38 -9.07 -43.82
CA ALA A 20 3.49 -8.94 -42.69
C ALA A 20 2.18 -8.33 -43.20
N SER A 21 1.18 -9.18 -43.43
CA SER A 21 -0.21 -8.76 -43.41
C SER A 21 -0.47 -8.08 -42.06
N ARG A 22 -0.70 -6.76 -42.08
CA ARG A 22 -1.15 -6.02 -40.90
C ARG A 22 -2.52 -6.58 -40.50
N ALA A 23 -2.54 -7.44 -39.48
CA ALA A 23 -3.76 -7.62 -38.70
C ALA A 23 -3.99 -6.29 -37.97
N PHE A 24 -5.09 -5.62 -38.28
CA PHE A 24 -5.58 -4.48 -37.52
C PHE A 24 -5.85 -4.99 -36.10
N ALA A 25 -4.90 -4.78 -35.20
CA ALA A 25 -5.14 -4.86 -33.77
C ALA A 25 -6.19 -3.79 -33.44
N THR A 26 -7.33 -4.23 -32.95
CA THR A 26 -8.36 -3.36 -32.38
C THR A 26 -7.81 -2.72 -31.11
N THR A 27 -7.09 -1.62 -31.28
CA THR A 27 -6.93 -0.60 -30.24
C THR A 27 -8.32 -0.34 -29.63
N PRO A 28 -8.47 -0.19 -28.30
CA PRO A 28 -9.71 0.31 -27.73
C PRO A 28 -10.13 1.57 -28.49
N ARG A 29 -11.44 1.80 -28.67
CA ARG A 29 -11.96 3.00 -29.35
C ARG A 29 -11.36 4.23 -28.68
N ARG A 30 -10.27 4.79 -29.25
CA ARG A 30 -9.84 6.15 -28.95
C ARG A 30 -11.03 7.02 -29.30
N GLN A 31 -11.60 7.67 -28.30
CA GLN A 31 -12.55 8.74 -28.55
C GLN A 31 -11.86 9.74 -29.50
N ALA A 32 -12.57 10.20 -30.53
CA ALA A 32 -11.99 11.10 -31.50
C ALA A 32 -11.39 12.32 -30.76
N GLU A 33 -10.13 12.66 -31.06
CA GLU A 33 -9.52 13.84 -30.45
C GLU A 33 -10.21 15.11 -30.95
N VAL A 34 -10.40 16.04 -30.04
CA VAL A 34 -11.00 17.35 -30.26
C VAL A 34 -9.90 18.39 -30.13
N GLU A 35 -9.72 19.20 -31.16
CA GLU A 35 -8.81 20.36 -31.13
C GLU A 35 -9.53 21.59 -30.57
N LEU A 36 -8.92 22.24 -29.57
CA LEU A 36 -9.34 23.52 -29.03
C LEU A 36 -8.12 24.45 -28.86
N THR A 37 -8.37 25.72 -28.59
CA THR A 37 -7.33 26.73 -28.36
C THR A 37 -7.42 27.24 -26.92
N VAL A 38 -6.34 27.10 -26.15
CA VAL A 38 -6.21 27.60 -24.77
C VAL A 38 -5.14 28.68 -24.75
N ASP A 39 -5.51 29.93 -24.44
CA ASP A 39 -4.60 31.09 -24.41
C ASP A 39 -3.74 31.24 -25.68
N GLY A 40 -4.36 30.99 -26.84
CA GLY A 40 -3.71 31.03 -28.15
C GLY A 40 -2.93 29.76 -28.54
N LYS A 41 -2.80 28.78 -27.63
CA LYS A 41 -2.16 27.48 -27.91
C LYS A 41 -3.19 26.45 -28.34
N LYS A 42 -2.98 25.81 -29.49
CA LYS A 42 -3.79 24.66 -29.92
C LYS A 42 -3.44 23.43 -29.08
N VAL A 43 -4.46 22.73 -28.60
CA VAL A 43 -4.34 21.49 -27.85
C VAL A 43 -5.38 20.49 -28.34
N SER A 44 -4.98 19.24 -28.50
CA SER A 44 -5.86 18.12 -28.85
C SER A 44 -6.03 17.22 -27.64
N ILE A 45 -7.27 16.89 -27.28
CA ILE A 45 -7.60 16.01 -26.16
C ILE A 45 -8.81 15.14 -26.52
N GLU A 46 -9.03 14.05 -25.81
CA GLU A 46 -10.14 13.13 -26.05
C GLU A 46 -11.51 13.82 -25.93
N ALA A 47 -12.44 13.51 -26.84
CA ALA A 47 -13.78 14.05 -26.80
C ALA A 47 -14.50 13.70 -25.49
N GLY A 48 -15.08 14.69 -24.81
CA GLY A 48 -15.78 14.46 -23.54
C GLY A 48 -14.92 14.67 -22.30
N SER A 49 -13.61 14.90 -22.45
CA SER A 49 -12.78 15.42 -21.35
C SER A 49 -13.29 16.77 -20.84
N ALA A 50 -13.02 17.06 -19.57
CA ALA A 50 -13.32 18.37 -18.98
C ALA A 50 -12.36 19.44 -19.50
N LEU A 51 -12.82 20.69 -19.57
CA LEU A 51 -12.00 21.82 -20.01
C LEU A 51 -10.74 22.02 -19.15
N ILE A 52 -10.82 21.70 -17.86
CA ILE A 52 -9.66 21.78 -16.95
C ILE A 52 -8.52 20.84 -17.38
N GLN A 53 -8.84 19.64 -17.85
CA GLN A 53 -7.86 18.65 -18.32
C GLN A 53 -7.21 19.12 -19.63
N ALA A 54 -7.97 19.79 -20.49
CA ALA A 54 -7.42 20.41 -21.70
C ALA A 54 -6.44 21.55 -21.38
N CYS A 55 -6.76 22.36 -20.38
CA CYS A 55 -5.88 23.42 -19.90
C CYS A 55 -4.60 22.84 -19.26
N GLU A 56 -4.72 21.78 -18.45
CA GLU A 56 -3.57 21.06 -17.87
C GLU A 56 -2.67 20.49 -18.98
N LYS A 57 -3.25 19.86 -20.01
CA LYS A 57 -2.52 19.39 -21.20
C LYS A 57 -1.85 20.53 -21.99
N ALA A 58 -2.42 21.74 -21.97
CA ALA A 58 -1.84 22.94 -22.56
C ALA A 58 -0.75 23.61 -21.67
N GLY A 59 -0.48 23.05 -20.49
CA GLY A 59 0.46 23.60 -19.50
C GLY A 59 -0.06 24.82 -18.75
N VAL A 60 -1.39 24.95 -18.64
CA VAL A 60 -2.07 26.07 -17.97
C VAL A 60 -2.70 25.58 -16.67
N THR A 61 -2.20 26.10 -15.53
CA THR A 61 -2.73 25.77 -14.21
C THR A 61 -4.00 26.56 -13.91
N ILE A 62 -5.12 25.87 -13.68
CA ILE A 62 -6.37 26.49 -13.24
C ILE A 62 -6.55 26.25 -11.73
N PRO A 63 -6.90 27.27 -10.93
CA PRO A 63 -7.15 27.10 -9.51
C PRO A 63 -8.39 26.23 -9.25
N ARG A 64 -8.26 25.32 -8.27
CA ARG A 64 -9.27 24.29 -7.96
C ARG A 64 -9.36 24.04 -6.46
N TYR A 65 -10.59 23.84 -5.97
CA TYR A 65 -10.87 23.37 -4.60
C TYR A 65 -11.73 22.12 -4.54
N CYS A 66 -12.76 22.01 -5.38
CA CYS A 66 -13.64 20.83 -5.37
C CYS A 66 -13.23 19.80 -6.42
N TYR A 67 -12.63 20.23 -7.53
CA TYR A 67 -12.16 19.31 -8.56
C TYR A 67 -10.99 18.50 -8.02
N HIS A 68 -11.03 17.20 -8.28
CA HIS A 68 -9.99 16.24 -7.98
C HIS A 68 -10.07 15.18 -9.07
N GLU A 69 -8.94 14.80 -9.66
CA GLU A 69 -8.91 13.96 -10.87
C GLU A 69 -9.49 12.55 -10.63
N LYS A 70 -9.29 12.05 -9.41
CA LYS A 70 -9.80 10.74 -8.96
C LYS A 70 -11.21 10.75 -8.35
N LEU A 71 -11.87 11.92 -8.23
CA LEU A 71 -13.23 12.03 -7.69
C LEU A 71 -14.25 12.43 -8.76
N MET A 72 -15.52 12.13 -8.54
CA MET A 72 -16.61 12.62 -9.38
C MET A 72 -16.65 14.15 -9.44
N ILE A 73 -16.96 14.73 -10.61
CA ILE A 73 -17.01 16.18 -10.82
C ILE A 73 -18.19 16.78 -10.03
N ALA A 74 -17.95 17.84 -9.25
CA ALA A 74 -18.98 18.52 -8.44
C ALA A 74 -19.34 19.92 -8.95
N GLY A 75 -18.38 20.86 -8.97
CA GLY A 75 -18.60 22.24 -9.42
C GLY A 75 -19.22 23.18 -8.38
N ASN A 76 -19.11 22.90 -7.07
CA ASN A 76 -19.64 23.77 -6.00
C ASN A 76 -18.76 24.99 -5.68
N CYS A 77 -17.44 24.90 -5.79
CA CYS A 77 -16.54 25.99 -5.37
C CYS A 77 -16.42 27.17 -6.35
N ARG A 78 -16.69 26.95 -7.64
CA ARG A 78 -16.57 27.96 -8.73
C ARG A 78 -15.20 28.66 -8.87
N MET A 79 -14.13 28.18 -8.24
CA MET A 79 -12.79 28.80 -8.38
C MET A 79 -12.18 28.63 -9.79
N CYS A 80 -12.58 27.56 -10.48
CA CYS A 80 -12.08 27.19 -11.81
C CYS A 80 -12.78 27.93 -12.98
N LEU A 81 -13.42 29.07 -12.72
CA LEU A 81 -14.09 29.84 -13.78
C LEU A 81 -13.07 30.33 -14.81
N VAL A 82 -13.39 30.13 -16.09
CA VAL A 82 -12.62 30.61 -17.24
C VAL A 82 -13.54 31.22 -18.29
N GLU A 83 -13.01 32.13 -19.09
CA GLU A 83 -13.74 32.72 -20.21
C GLU A 83 -13.62 31.80 -21.44
N VAL A 84 -14.75 31.52 -22.07
CA VAL A 84 -14.83 30.78 -23.33
C VAL A 84 -15.51 31.68 -24.36
N GLU A 85 -14.94 31.80 -25.55
CA GLU A 85 -15.53 32.63 -26.59
C GLU A 85 -16.95 32.18 -26.93
N LYS A 86 -17.85 33.16 -27.16
CA LYS A 86 -19.29 32.97 -27.40
C LYS A 86 -20.09 32.47 -26.18
N ALA A 87 -19.46 32.22 -25.03
CA ALA A 87 -20.17 32.02 -23.78
C ALA A 87 -20.48 33.38 -23.11
N PRO A 88 -21.74 33.66 -22.71
CA PRO A 88 -22.11 34.95 -22.12
C PRO A 88 -21.61 35.15 -20.68
N LYS A 89 -21.13 34.08 -20.03
CA LYS A 89 -20.65 34.06 -18.64
C LYS A 89 -19.41 33.17 -18.56
N PRO A 90 -18.49 33.41 -17.60
CA PRO A 90 -17.42 32.48 -17.29
C PRO A 90 -17.99 31.10 -16.96
N VAL A 91 -17.37 30.06 -17.50
CA VAL A 91 -17.82 28.67 -17.33
C VAL A 91 -16.91 27.94 -16.34
N ALA A 92 -17.47 26.99 -15.60
CA ALA A 92 -16.68 26.17 -14.67
C ALA A 92 -15.89 25.12 -15.47
N SER A 93 -14.56 25.28 -15.57
CA SER A 93 -13.74 24.41 -16.41
C SER A 93 -13.73 22.94 -15.98
N CYS A 94 -14.00 22.65 -14.70
CA CYS A 94 -14.03 21.29 -14.19
C CYS A 94 -15.20 20.44 -14.70
N ALA A 95 -16.30 21.06 -15.13
CA ALA A 95 -17.52 20.37 -15.56
C ALA A 95 -17.88 20.64 -17.02
N TRP A 96 -17.35 21.70 -17.62
CA TRP A 96 -17.63 22.04 -19.00
C TRP A 96 -16.88 21.09 -19.94
N PRO A 97 -17.58 20.30 -20.78
CA PRO A 97 -16.91 19.39 -21.71
C PRO A 97 -16.25 20.17 -22.85
N VAL A 98 -15.12 19.66 -23.33
CA VAL A 98 -14.42 20.23 -24.49
C VAL A 98 -15.25 20.06 -25.76
N GLN A 99 -15.25 21.08 -26.63
CA GLN A 99 -15.84 21.03 -27.96
C GLN A 99 -14.84 21.50 -29.03
N PRO A 100 -14.97 21.00 -30.28
CA PRO A 100 -14.07 21.38 -31.36
C PRO A 100 -14.11 22.89 -31.64
N GLY A 101 -12.94 23.50 -31.76
CA GLY A 101 -12.79 24.91 -32.08
C GLY A 101 -13.14 25.87 -30.93
N MET A 102 -13.28 25.38 -29.69
CA MET A 102 -13.39 26.24 -28.52
C MET A 102 -12.15 27.11 -28.37
N VAL A 103 -12.35 28.37 -27.99
CA VAL A 103 -11.28 29.30 -27.64
C VAL A 103 -11.45 29.69 -26.18
N VAL A 104 -10.50 29.28 -25.35
CA VAL A 104 -10.50 29.46 -23.89
C VAL A 104 -9.46 30.52 -23.53
N LYS A 105 -9.85 31.47 -22.68
CA LYS A 105 -8.98 32.52 -22.13
C LYS A 105 -8.94 32.36 -20.61
N THR A 106 -7.80 31.95 -20.08
CA THR A 106 -7.62 31.68 -18.64
C THR A 106 -7.01 32.85 -17.87
N ASN A 107 -6.56 33.88 -18.59
CA ASN A 107 -5.88 35.07 -18.08
C ASN A 107 -6.58 36.39 -18.47
N SER A 108 -7.84 36.33 -18.90
CA SER A 108 -8.61 37.54 -19.21
C SER A 108 -9.00 38.32 -17.96
N ALA A 109 -9.27 39.62 -18.10
CA ALA A 109 -9.71 40.47 -16.99
C ALA A 109 -10.99 39.93 -16.31
N ILE A 110 -11.90 39.34 -17.09
CA ILE A 110 -13.12 38.71 -16.58
C ILE A 110 -12.77 37.49 -15.73
N THR A 111 -11.84 36.65 -16.19
CA THR A 111 -11.39 35.45 -15.46
C THR A 111 -10.70 35.81 -14.15
N HIS A 112 -9.83 36.82 -14.16
CA HIS A 112 -9.18 37.33 -12.94
C HIS A 112 -10.21 37.84 -11.93
N LYS A 113 -11.15 38.69 -12.36
CA LYS A 113 -12.19 39.23 -11.48
C LYS A 113 -13.13 38.17 -10.93
N ALA A 114 -13.43 37.13 -11.70
CA ALA A 114 -14.21 35.99 -11.22
C ALA A 114 -13.49 35.22 -10.10
N ARG A 115 -12.19 34.98 -10.24
CA ARG A 115 -11.37 34.30 -9.22
C ARG A 115 -11.25 35.13 -7.94
N GLU A 116 -11.00 36.43 -8.05
CA GLU A 116 -10.96 37.35 -6.91
C GLU A 116 -12.30 37.36 -6.15
N GLY A 117 -13.43 37.45 -6.87
CA GLY A 117 -14.75 37.44 -6.26
C GLY A 117 -15.08 36.13 -5.55
N VAL A 118 -14.74 34.98 -6.15
CA VAL A 118 -14.94 33.67 -5.51
C VAL A 118 -14.06 33.53 -4.27
N MET A 119 -12.79 33.94 -4.34
CA MET A 119 -11.87 33.90 -3.22
C MET A 119 -12.37 34.76 -2.05
N GLU A 120 -12.91 35.95 -2.33
CA GLU A 120 -13.50 36.81 -1.31
C GLU A 120 -14.65 36.13 -0.59
N PHE A 121 -15.56 35.45 -1.30
CA PHE A 121 -16.65 34.70 -0.67
C PHE A 121 -16.15 33.52 0.16
N LEU A 122 -15.12 32.80 -0.30
CA LEU A 122 -14.52 31.70 0.45
C LEU A 122 -13.91 32.20 1.77
N LEU A 123 -13.24 33.36 1.75
CA LEU A 123 -12.59 33.95 2.92
C LEU A 123 -13.53 34.75 3.83
N ALA A 124 -14.71 35.18 3.33
CA ALA A 124 -15.68 35.98 4.09
C ALA A 124 -16.05 35.32 5.42
N ASN A 125 -16.42 34.03 5.39
CA ASN A 125 -16.78 33.24 6.56
C ASN A 125 -15.69 32.28 7.05
N HIS A 126 -14.49 32.31 6.46
CA HIS A 126 -13.36 31.50 6.92
C HIS A 126 -12.69 32.12 8.16
N PRO A 127 -12.34 31.33 9.19
CA PRO A 127 -11.72 31.82 10.42
C PRO A 127 -10.27 32.24 10.20
N LEU A 128 -9.74 33.11 11.07
CA LEU A 128 -8.35 33.56 11.04
C LEU A 128 -7.41 32.60 11.78
N ASP A 129 -7.56 31.31 11.47
CA ASP A 129 -6.89 30.22 12.18
C ASP A 129 -5.50 29.88 11.63
N CYS A 130 -5.04 30.57 10.58
CA CYS A 130 -3.80 30.21 9.86
C CYS A 130 -2.60 29.90 10.78
N PRO A 131 -2.33 30.65 11.88
CA PRO A 131 -1.23 30.32 12.79
C PRO A 131 -1.40 28.98 13.54
N ILE A 132 -2.62 28.69 13.97
CA ILE A 132 -2.96 27.47 14.73
C ILE A 132 -3.44 26.33 13.82
N CYS A 133 -3.54 26.55 12.52
CA CYS A 133 -3.97 25.54 11.55
C CYS A 133 -2.78 24.65 11.17
N ASP A 134 -2.95 23.33 11.28
CA ASP A 134 -1.90 22.38 10.91
C ASP A 134 -1.55 22.38 9.43
N GLN A 135 -2.50 22.81 8.59
CA GLN A 135 -2.31 22.91 7.16
C GLN A 135 -1.67 24.24 6.73
N GLY A 136 -1.39 25.15 7.68
CA GLY A 136 -0.68 26.40 7.37
C GLY A 136 0.69 26.11 6.75
N GLY A 137 0.93 26.66 5.55
CA GLY A 137 2.12 26.38 4.74
C GLY A 137 1.96 25.31 3.65
N GLU A 138 0.87 24.54 3.67
CA GLU A 138 0.51 23.57 2.61
C GLU A 138 -1.00 23.64 2.29
N CYS A 139 -1.59 24.82 2.45
CA CYS A 139 -3.02 25.05 2.30
C CYS A 139 -3.33 25.64 0.92
N ASP A 140 -4.11 24.91 0.10
CA ASP A 140 -4.59 25.39 -1.20
C ASP A 140 -5.31 26.74 -1.07
N LEU A 141 -6.06 26.95 0.01
CA LEU A 141 -6.77 28.21 0.25
C LEU A 141 -5.81 29.38 0.48
N GLN A 142 -4.73 29.15 1.22
CA GLN A 142 -3.70 30.16 1.45
C GLN A 142 -2.97 30.48 0.14
N ASP A 143 -2.47 29.46 -0.55
CA ASP A 143 -1.63 29.64 -1.74
C ASP A 143 -2.39 30.26 -2.90
N GLN A 144 -3.62 29.79 -3.15
CA GLN A 144 -4.45 30.32 -4.23
C GLN A 144 -5.03 31.69 -3.87
N SER A 145 -5.23 32.03 -2.60
CA SER A 145 -5.57 33.39 -2.18
C SER A 145 -4.42 34.34 -2.50
N MET A 146 -3.20 33.98 -2.12
CA MET A 146 -2.00 34.77 -2.42
C MET A 146 -1.75 34.92 -3.93
N ARG A 147 -2.08 33.90 -4.73
CA ARG A 147 -1.79 33.90 -6.18
C ARG A 147 -2.90 34.51 -7.05
N TYR A 148 -4.16 34.27 -6.71
CA TYR A 148 -5.33 34.56 -7.55
C TYR A 148 -6.41 35.40 -6.84
N GLY A 149 -6.29 35.59 -5.52
CA GLY A 149 -7.20 36.41 -4.72
C GLY A 149 -6.81 37.89 -4.71
N ALA A 150 -7.67 38.69 -4.07
CA ALA A 150 -7.40 40.10 -3.79
C ALA A 150 -6.46 40.26 -2.58
N ASP A 151 -5.79 41.42 -2.47
CA ASP A 151 -4.85 41.73 -1.39
C ASP A 151 -5.52 42.04 -0.04
N ARG A 152 -6.83 42.32 -0.04
CA ARG A 152 -7.62 42.70 1.14
C ARG A 152 -9.05 42.18 1.06
N GLY A 153 -9.61 41.83 2.22
CA GLY A 153 -11.04 41.52 2.35
C GLY A 153 -11.87 42.79 2.59
N ARG A 154 -13.15 42.76 2.21
CA ARG A 154 -14.11 43.85 2.48
C ARG A 154 -15.18 43.47 3.51
N PHE A 155 -15.14 42.24 4.02
CA PHE A 155 -16.10 41.72 4.98
C PHE A 155 -15.80 42.25 6.39
N HIS A 156 -16.59 43.25 6.82
CA HIS A 156 -16.51 43.89 8.14
C HIS A 156 -17.87 43.89 8.85
N GLU A 157 -18.68 42.86 8.61
CA GLU A 157 -20.02 42.73 9.19
C GLU A 157 -19.96 42.70 10.73
N ILE A 158 -20.79 43.53 11.37
CA ILE A 158 -20.87 43.61 12.85
C ILE A 158 -21.34 42.28 13.46
N GLY A 159 -22.16 41.52 12.73
CA GLY A 159 -22.62 40.20 13.14
C GLY A 159 -21.53 39.11 13.16
N GLY A 160 -20.32 39.42 12.67
CA GLY A 160 -19.20 38.50 12.66
C GLY A 160 -19.28 37.42 11.57
N LYS A 161 -18.32 36.49 11.63
CA LYS A 161 -18.25 35.31 10.76
C LYS A 161 -19.13 34.20 11.33
N ARG A 162 -19.60 33.28 10.48
CA ARG A 162 -20.28 32.07 10.97
C ARG A 162 -19.34 31.22 11.84
N ALA A 163 -19.94 30.47 12.75
CA ALA A 163 -19.26 29.41 13.50
C ALA A 163 -20.01 28.08 13.32
N VAL A 164 -19.26 26.98 13.30
CA VAL A 164 -19.71 25.61 13.10
C VAL A 164 -19.09 24.75 14.19
N GLU A 165 -19.88 23.86 14.77
CA GLU A 165 -19.44 22.90 15.77
C GLU A 165 -18.50 21.85 15.15
N ASP A 166 -17.44 21.51 15.89
CA ASP A 166 -16.51 20.44 15.51
C ASP A 166 -17.14 19.07 15.75
N LYS A 167 -16.98 18.17 14.79
CA LYS A 167 -17.63 16.85 14.81
C LYS A 167 -16.65 15.75 15.22
N ASN A 168 -17.02 14.89 16.16
CA ASN A 168 -16.18 13.73 16.47
C ASN A 168 -16.47 12.58 15.51
N ILE A 169 -15.58 12.37 14.55
CA ILE A 169 -15.66 11.31 13.53
C ILE A 169 -14.61 10.20 13.73
N GLY A 170 -14.00 10.15 14.92
CA GLY A 170 -13.10 9.09 15.34
C GLY A 170 -11.70 9.56 15.79
N PRO A 171 -10.79 8.60 16.05
CA PRO A 171 -9.47 8.89 16.62
C PRO A 171 -8.43 9.36 15.59
N LEU A 172 -8.70 9.22 14.29
CA LEU A 172 -7.73 9.51 13.22
C LEU A 172 -7.80 10.95 12.70
N ILE A 173 -9.01 11.45 12.48
CA ILE A 173 -9.24 12.74 11.82
C ILE A 173 -9.70 13.76 12.87
N LYS A 174 -8.92 14.81 13.04
CA LYS A 174 -9.29 15.99 13.82
C LYS A 174 -10.09 16.93 12.92
N THR A 175 -11.28 17.30 13.39
CA THR A 175 -12.16 18.23 12.70
C THR A 175 -12.03 19.63 13.29
N SER A 176 -12.05 20.64 12.42
CA SER A 176 -12.20 22.05 12.76
C SER A 176 -13.10 22.70 11.73
N MET A 177 -14.41 22.54 11.93
CA MET A 177 -15.42 22.71 10.87
C MET A 177 -15.68 24.17 10.51
N ASN A 178 -15.29 25.11 11.37
CA ASN A 178 -15.19 26.53 11.05
C ASN A 178 -14.40 26.79 9.77
N ARG A 179 -13.35 25.99 9.51
CA ARG A 179 -12.45 26.13 8.35
C ARG A 179 -13.04 25.54 7.07
N CYS A 180 -14.13 24.78 7.15
CA CYS A 180 -14.69 24.09 6.00
C CYS A 180 -15.26 25.07 4.97
N ILE A 181 -14.89 24.87 3.70
CA ILE A 181 -15.35 25.65 2.55
C ILE A 181 -16.40 24.92 1.69
N HIS A 182 -16.97 23.82 2.21
CA HIS A 182 -18.06 23.10 1.56
C HIS A 182 -17.74 22.57 0.15
N CYS A 183 -16.49 22.17 -0.09
CA CYS A 183 -16.03 21.64 -1.38
C CYS A 183 -16.51 20.20 -1.66
N THR A 184 -17.07 19.52 -0.66
CA THR A 184 -17.58 18.13 -0.70
C THR A 184 -16.61 17.07 -1.24
N ARG A 185 -15.28 17.31 -1.19
CA ARG A 185 -14.28 16.28 -1.57
C ARG A 185 -14.35 15.08 -0.63
N CYS A 186 -14.35 15.31 0.68
CA CYS A 186 -14.42 14.25 1.69
C CYS A 186 -15.70 13.39 1.55
N VAL A 187 -16.86 14.02 1.32
CA VAL A 187 -18.14 13.31 1.12
C VAL A 187 -18.10 12.41 -0.12
N ARG A 188 -17.61 12.93 -1.26
CA ARG A 188 -17.46 12.14 -2.49
C ARG A 188 -16.46 11.01 -2.33
N PHE A 189 -15.34 11.26 -1.66
CA PHE A 189 -14.36 10.21 -1.40
C PHE A 189 -14.92 9.10 -0.51
N ALA A 190 -15.55 9.48 0.60
CA ALA A 190 -16.14 8.53 1.54
C ALA A 190 -17.19 7.66 0.84
N ASN A 191 -18.10 8.26 0.08
CA ASN A 191 -19.15 7.53 -0.62
C ASN A 191 -18.64 6.72 -1.82
N ASP A 192 -17.84 7.33 -2.70
CA ASP A 192 -17.53 6.74 -4.01
C ASP A 192 -16.31 5.81 -3.95
N ILE A 193 -15.25 6.17 -3.20
CA ILE A 193 -13.99 5.40 -3.16
C ILE A 193 -13.89 4.52 -1.92
N ALA A 194 -14.17 5.07 -0.74
CA ALA A 194 -14.05 4.31 0.51
C ALA A 194 -15.26 3.39 0.77
N GLY A 195 -16.41 3.66 0.14
CA GLY A 195 -17.65 2.92 0.39
C GLY A 195 -18.22 3.12 1.79
N ALA A 196 -17.96 4.28 2.39
CA ALA A 196 -18.31 4.69 3.75
C ALA A 196 -19.32 5.87 3.69
N PRO A 197 -20.63 5.60 3.56
CA PRO A 197 -21.64 6.61 3.30
C PRO A 197 -22.06 7.42 4.55
N GLU A 198 -21.31 7.36 5.66
CA GLU A 198 -21.69 8.03 6.91
C GLU A 198 -21.45 9.55 6.86
N LEU A 199 -20.52 10.01 6.01
CA LEU A 199 -20.16 11.42 5.87
C LEU A 199 -21.03 12.11 4.82
N GLY A 200 -21.79 13.14 5.23
CA GLY A 200 -22.76 13.81 4.37
C GLY A 200 -22.76 15.34 4.48
N SER A 201 -23.75 15.94 3.82
CA SER A 201 -24.06 17.38 3.89
C SER A 201 -25.44 17.57 4.50
N THR A 202 -25.52 18.12 5.71
CA THR A 202 -26.77 18.36 6.43
C THR A 202 -27.08 19.86 6.47
N GLY A 203 -28.35 20.23 6.53
CA GLY A 203 -28.77 21.63 6.47
C GLY A 203 -28.75 22.23 5.05
N ARG A 204 -28.83 23.57 4.95
CA ARG A 204 -28.92 24.29 3.67
C ARG A 204 -28.38 25.72 3.81
N GLY A 205 -27.86 26.27 2.72
CA GLY A 205 -27.39 27.66 2.69
C GLY A 205 -26.11 27.85 3.50
N ASN A 206 -26.01 28.94 4.25
CA ASN A 206 -24.82 29.22 5.07
C ASN A 206 -24.67 28.26 6.26
N ASP A 207 -25.78 27.67 6.71
CA ASP A 207 -25.86 26.73 7.84
C ASP A 207 -25.66 25.27 7.44
N LEU A 208 -25.28 25.01 6.17
CA LEU A 208 -24.93 23.67 5.72
C LEU A 208 -23.68 23.19 6.49
N GLN A 209 -23.71 21.95 6.98
CA GLN A 209 -22.60 21.34 7.72
C GLN A 209 -22.17 20.04 7.05
N ILE A 210 -20.85 19.84 6.98
CA ILE A 210 -20.26 18.57 6.54
C ILE A 210 -19.95 17.74 7.78
N GLY A 211 -20.35 16.48 7.79
CA GLY A 211 -20.15 15.60 8.94
C GLY A 211 -21.10 14.42 8.92
N THR A 212 -21.03 13.62 9.97
CA THR A 212 -22.07 12.63 10.28
C THR A 212 -23.22 13.35 10.99
N TYR A 213 -24.47 13.03 10.63
CA TYR A 213 -25.62 13.72 11.26
C TYR A 213 -25.74 13.39 12.75
N LEU A 214 -25.54 12.12 13.09
CA LEU A 214 -25.34 11.66 14.46
C LEU A 214 -23.84 11.44 14.68
N GLU A 215 -23.36 11.56 15.91
CA GLU A 215 -21.98 11.22 16.25
C GLU A 215 -21.71 9.75 15.89
N LYS A 216 -20.93 9.55 14.84
CA LYS A 216 -20.50 8.24 14.33
C LYS A 216 -19.07 8.35 13.85
N ASN A 217 -18.33 7.26 14.02
CA ASN A 217 -17.00 7.13 13.44
C ASN A 217 -17.10 7.04 11.91
N LEU A 218 -16.12 7.62 11.23
CA LEU A 218 -15.88 7.33 9.83
C LEU A 218 -15.16 5.97 9.75
N ASP A 219 -15.93 4.88 9.79
CA ASP A 219 -15.40 3.51 9.87
C ASP A 219 -15.02 2.96 8.49
N SER A 220 -13.83 3.35 8.04
CA SER A 220 -13.20 2.82 6.84
C SER A 220 -11.70 2.74 7.04
N GLU A 221 -11.09 1.71 6.47
CA GLU A 221 -9.66 1.49 6.39
C GLU A 221 -8.91 2.50 5.49
N LEU A 222 -9.65 3.32 4.73
CA LEU A 222 -9.12 4.38 3.85
C LEU A 222 -9.51 5.79 4.32
N SER A 223 -10.06 5.92 5.53
CA SER A 223 -10.67 7.16 6.01
C SER A 223 -9.69 8.35 6.04
N GLY A 224 -8.43 8.11 6.38
CA GLY A 224 -7.40 9.12 6.55
C GLY A 224 -7.02 9.87 5.27
N ASN A 225 -7.34 9.34 4.09
CA ASN A 225 -7.11 10.05 2.83
C ASN A 225 -7.98 11.30 2.68
N VAL A 226 -9.07 11.44 3.46
CA VAL A 226 -9.86 12.69 3.48
C VAL A 226 -9.05 13.89 3.96
N ILE A 227 -7.96 13.65 4.72
CA ILE A 227 -7.05 14.70 5.20
C ILE A 227 -6.32 15.32 4.01
N ASP A 228 -5.73 14.50 3.14
CA ASP A 228 -4.98 14.96 1.96
C ASP A 228 -5.90 15.60 0.92
N LEU A 229 -7.11 15.05 0.80
CA LEU A 229 -8.14 15.59 -0.08
C LEU A 229 -8.62 16.97 0.34
N CYS A 230 -8.61 17.27 1.64
CA CYS A 230 -9.15 18.51 2.16
C CYS A 230 -8.24 19.67 1.77
N PRO A 231 -8.70 20.62 0.93
CA PRO A 231 -7.85 21.74 0.49
C PRO A 231 -7.63 22.80 1.60
N VAL A 232 -8.17 22.56 2.79
CA VAL A 232 -8.17 23.44 3.95
C VAL A 232 -7.99 22.60 5.21
N GLY A 233 -7.45 23.18 6.28
CA GLY A 233 -7.23 22.46 7.54
C GLY A 233 -8.47 22.22 8.39
N ALA A 234 -9.61 21.91 7.75
CA ALA A 234 -10.85 21.50 8.40
C ALA A 234 -10.83 20.02 8.80
N LEU A 235 -10.12 19.19 8.05
CA LEU A 235 -9.89 17.77 8.34
C LEU A 235 -8.38 17.57 8.39
N THR A 236 -7.84 17.26 9.56
CA THR A 236 -6.39 17.16 9.80
C THR A 236 -6.06 15.86 10.53
N SER A 237 -4.82 15.40 10.46
CA SER A 237 -4.38 14.21 11.18
C SER A 237 -4.34 14.47 12.69
N LYS A 238 -5.16 13.75 13.46
CA LYS A 238 -5.23 13.86 14.92
C LYS A 238 -3.93 13.41 15.61
N PRO A 239 -3.26 12.31 15.19
CA PRO A 239 -1.95 11.93 15.76
C PRO A 239 -0.82 12.94 15.48
N TYR A 240 -0.87 13.61 14.33
CA TYR A 240 0.12 14.60 13.90
C TYR A 240 -0.15 16.01 14.41
N ALA A 241 -1.35 16.28 14.93
CA ALA A 241 -1.81 17.62 15.27
C ALA A 241 -0.79 18.40 16.12
N PHE A 242 -0.40 19.59 15.64
CA PHE A 242 0.53 20.52 16.27
C PHE A 242 1.96 20.00 16.53
N ARG A 243 2.37 18.89 15.91
CA ARG A 243 3.71 18.31 16.14
C ARG A 243 4.82 19.00 15.34
N ALA A 244 4.52 19.44 14.11
CA ALA A 244 5.46 20.11 13.21
C ALA A 244 4.71 21.00 12.20
N ARG A 245 5.49 21.72 11.38
CA ARG A 245 4.99 22.47 10.21
C ARG A 245 5.62 21.98 8.91
N PRO A 246 4.94 22.11 7.76
CA PRO A 246 5.39 21.50 6.51
C PRO A 246 6.83 21.89 6.11
N TRP A 247 7.23 23.14 6.35
CA TRP A 247 8.57 23.65 6.02
C TRP A 247 9.70 23.15 6.94
N GLU A 248 9.38 22.51 8.08
CA GLU A 248 10.38 21.90 8.97
C GLU A 248 10.75 20.48 8.55
N LEU A 249 9.99 19.89 7.64
CA LEU A 249 10.03 18.46 7.34
C LEU A 249 10.99 18.16 6.19
N LYS A 250 11.82 17.14 6.39
CA LYS A 250 12.54 16.49 5.29
C LYS A 250 11.60 15.49 4.63
N HIS A 251 11.36 15.69 3.34
CA HIS A 251 10.55 14.80 2.51
C HIS A 251 11.40 13.69 1.91
N THR A 252 11.06 12.44 2.19
CA THR A 252 11.74 11.26 1.62
C THR A 252 10.73 10.37 0.92
N GLU A 253 10.82 10.24 -0.39
CA GLU A 253 10.02 9.28 -1.15
C GLU A 253 10.48 7.85 -0.83
N SER A 254 9.55 7.00 -0.39
CA SER A 254 9.80 5.63 0.04
C SER A 254 8.60 4.74 -0.34
N ILE A 255 8.58 3.52 0.19
CA ILE A 255 7.58 2.48 -0.12
C ILE A 255 6.99 1.95 1.19
N ASP A 256 5.70 1.68 1.18
CA ASP A 256 4.99 1.03 2.27
C ASP A 256 5.27 -0.48 2.33
N VAL A 257 5.28 -1.02 3.54
CA VAL A 257 5.56 -2.43 3.84
C VAL A 257 4.48 -3.09 4.71
N LEU A 258 3.43 -2.36 5.10
CA LEU A 258 2.41 -2.86 6.04
C LEU A 258 1.35 -3.73 5.36
N ASP A 259 1.36 -3.83 4.03
CA ASP A 259 0.59 -4.79 3.24
C ASP A 259 1.42 -5.30 2.04
N GLY A 260 0.87 -6.26 1.30
CA GLY A 260 1.51 -6.82 0.10
C GLY A 260 1.38 -5.95 -1.16
N LEU A 261 0.74 -4.78 -1.08
CA LEU A 261 0.48 -3.94 -2.26
C LEU A 261 1.69 -3.07 -2.65
N GLY A 262 2.51 -2.69 -1.66
CA GLY A 262 3.69 -1.86 -1.88
C GLY A 262 3.32 -0.42 -2.29
N SER A 263 2.40 0.20 -1.54
CA SER A 263 1.93 1.56 -1.84
C SER A 263 3.09 2.58 -1.84
N ASN A 264 3.09 3.50 -2.80
CA ASN A 264 4.12 4.54 -2.86
C ASN A 264 3.83 5.63 -1.84
N ILE A 265 4.83 6.00 -1.04
CA ILE A 265 4.67 6.94 0.07
C ILE A 265 5.74 8.02 0.08
N ARG A 266 5.45 9.07 0.84
CA ARG A 266 6.38 10.11 1.25
C ARG A 266 6.44 10.11 2.77
N VAL A 267 7.62 9.82 3.30
CA VAL A 267 7.92 9.86 4.73
C VAL A 267 8.44 11.25 5.07
N ASP A 268 7.68 12.00 5.86
CA ASP A 268 8.05 13.32 6.32
C ASP A 268 8.67 13.20 7.73
N SER A 269 9.93 13.60 7.86
CA SER A 269 10.72 13.43 9.09
C SER A 269 11.25 14.77 9.61
N ARG A 270 11.43 14.86 10.93
CA ARG A 270 12.10 15.98 11.59
C ARG A 270 13.21 15.44 12.50
N GLY A 271 14.45 15.56 12.05
CA GLY A 271 15.59 14.96 12.73
C GLY A 271 15.56 13.43 12.66
N LEU A 272 15.49 12.77 13.82
CA LEU A 272 15.47 11.31 13.94
C LEU A 272 14.05 10.72 13.98
N GLU A 273 13.01 11.55 14.10
CA GLU A 273 11.62 11.10 14.22
C GLU A 273 10.87 11.22 12.90
N VAL A 274 10.13 10.16 12.56
CA VAL A 274 9.13 10.19 11.48
C VAL A 274 7.88 10.87 12.04
N MET A 275 7.49 11.99 11.42
CA MET A 275 6.38 12.80 11.91
C MET A 275 5.04 12.39 11.29
N ARG A 276 5.03 12.08 9.99
CA ARG A 276 3.86 11.59 9.26
C ARG A 276 4.26 10.84 7.98
N VAL A 277 3.31 10.06 7.46
CA VAL A 277 3.43 9.37 6.18
C VAL A 277 2.28 9.81 5.28
N LEU A 278 2.60 10.21 4.05
CA LEU A 278 1.65 10.67 3.04
C LEU A 278 1.75 9.80 1.77
N PRO A 279 0.69 9.69 0.97
CA PRO A 279 0.73 8.98 -0.30
C PRO A 279 1.60 9.72 -1.32
N ARG A 280 2.18 8.96 -2.26
CA ARG A 280 2.78 9.49 -3.48
C ARG A 280 2.00 8.95 -4.69
N LEU A 281 1.80 9.82 -5.69
CA LEU A 281 1.12 9.45 -6.92
C LEU A 281 1.83 8.27 -7.61
N ASN A 282 1.10 7.18 -7.81
CA ASN A 282 1.45 6.06 -8.68
C ASN A 282 0.18 5.41 -9.24
N ASP A 283 -0.18 5.78 -10.46
CA ASP A 283 -1.40 5.30 -11.13
C ASP A 283 -1.44 3.79 -11.35
N ASP A 284 -0.29 3.10 -11.35
CA ASP A 284 -0.24 1.64 -11.52
C ASP A 284 -0.54 0.89 -10.23
N VAL A 285 -0.22 1.47 -9.06
CA VAL A 285 -0.28 0.80 -7.75
C VAL A 285 -1.41 1.39 -6.92
N ASN A 286 -1.17 2.52 -6.25
CA ASN A 286 -2.05 3.05 -5.23
C ASN A 286 -2.83 4.32 -5.65
N GLU A 287 -2.68 4.77 -6.89
CA GLU A 287 -3.15 6.07 -7.37
C GLU A 287 -2.63 7.19 -6.44
N GLU A 288 -3.51 7.75 -5.61
CA GLU A 288 -3.18 8.79 -4.62
C GLU A 288 -3.50 8.35 -3.19
N TRP A 289 -3.87 7.09 -2.98
CA TRP A 289 -4.41 6.61 -1.71
C TRP A 289 -3.40 5.75 -0.96
N ILE A 290 -3.51 5.77 0.37
CA ILE A 290 -2.89 4.78 1.26
C ILE A 290 -3.89 4.39 2.33
N ASN A 291 -3.75 3.19 2.87
CA ASN A 291 -4.62 2.73 3.94
C ASN A 291 -4.24 3.42 5.29
N ASP A 292 -5.15 3.36 6.26
CA ASP A 292 -4.99 4.03 7.55
C ASP A 292 -3.86 3.43 8.38
N LYS A 293 -3.58 2.14 8.22
CA LYS A 293 -2.43 1.49 8.86
C LYS A 293 -1.12 2.09 8.35
N THR A 294 -0.93 2.21 7.03
CA THR A 294 0.22 2.87 6.38
C THR A 294 0.39 4.31 6.87
N ARG A 295 -0.71 5.05 6.95
CA ARG A 295 -0.68 6.48 7.31
C ARG A 295 -0.32 6.72 8.77
N PHE A 296 -0.85 5.90 9.68
CA PHE A 296 -0.87 6.22 11.11
C PHE A 296 -0.03 5.29 11.99
N ALA A 297 0.43 4.13 11.51
CA ALA A 297 1.31 3.24 12.28
C ALA A 297 2.74 3.79 12.45
N CYS A 298 3.06 4.95 11.86
CA CYS A 298 4.38 5.57 11.97
C CYS A 298 4.76 5.95 13.40
N ASP A 299 3.79 6.13 14.30
CA ASP A 299 4.04 6.31 15.73
C ASP A 299 4.54 5.04 16.44
N GLY A 300 4.31 3.86 15.86
CA GLY A 300 4.91 2.59 16.29
C GLY A 300 6.43 2.59 16.13
N LEU A 301 6.97 3.29 15.12
CA LEU A 301 8.41 3.33 14.84
C LEU A 301 9.27 3.95 15.95
N LYS A 302 8.66 4.59 16.95
CA LYS A 302 9.33 5.20 18.12
C LYS A 302 9.02 4.52 19.45
N THR A 303 8.12 3.53 19.47
CA THR A 303 7.72 2.80 20.68
C THR A 303 8.22 1.36 20.62
N GLN A 304 8.58 0.78 21.76
CA GLN A 304 9.04 -0.64 21.86
C GLN A 304 10.16 -1.04 20.88
N ARG A 305 11.01 -0.08 20.48
CA ARG A 305 12.13 -0.31 19.56
C ARG A 305 13.27 -1.05 20.24
N LEU A 306 13.83 -2.03 19.53
CA LEU A 306 15.08 -2.68 19.90
C LEU A 306 16.25 -1.77 19.50
N THR A 307 17.03 -1.32 20.47
CA THR A 307 18.09 -0.32 20.26
C THR A 307 19.49 -0.83 20.59
N MET A 308 19.61 -1.96 21.29
CA MET A 308 20.88 -2.58 21.65
C MET A 308 20.72 -4.11 21.63
N PRO A 309 21.79 -4.88 21.35
CA PRO A 309 21.77 -6.32 21.52
C PRO A 309 21.39 -6.71 22.95
N LEU A 310 20.60 -7.77 23.10
CA LEU A 310 20.23 -8.31 24.41
C LEU A 310 20.58 -9.79 24.45
N VAL A 311 21.19 -10.24 25.56
CA VAL A 311 21.50 -11.65 25.81
C VAL A 311 20.72 -12.10 27.03
N ARG A 312 20.10 -13.27 26.95
CA ARG A 312 19.36 -13.85 28.07
C ARG A 312 20.31 -14.52 29.05
N ARG A 313 20.34 -14.03 30.29
CA ARG A 313 21.10 -14.60 31.42
C ARG A 313 20.17 -14.72 32.62
N ASP A 314 20.19 -15.87 33.28
CA ASP A 314 19.33 -16.16 34.44
C ASP A 314 17.84 -15.82 34.22
N GLY A 315 17.35 -16.05 33.00
CA GLY A 315 15.96 -15.79 32.59
C GLY A 315 15.61 -14.33 32.31
N LYS A 316 16.56 -13.39 32.38
CA LYS A 316 16.37 -11.97 32.10
C LYS A 316 17.23 -11.52 30.92
N PHE A 317 16.79 -10.47 30.23
CA PHE A 317 17.58 -9.84 29.18
C PHE A 317 18.56 -8.83 29.78
N GLU A 318 19.83 -9.00 29.48
CA GLU A 318 20.90 -8.04 29.79
C GLU A 318 21.37 -7.38 28.49
N PRO A 319 21.54 -6.04 28.47
CA PRO A 319 22.23 -5.33 27.40
C PRO A 319 23.63 -5.90 27.15
N ALA A 320 23.98 -6.08 25.88
CA ALA A 320 25.30 -6.54 25.46
C ALA A 320 25.81 -5.69 24.28
N ASP A 321 27.13 -5.67 24.10
CA ASP A 321 27.75 -5.12 22.91
C ASP A 321 27.61 -6.09 21.72
N TRP A 322 27.80 -5.58 20.49
CA TRP A 322 27.67 -6.40 19.28
C TRP A 322 28.64 -7.57 19.22
N GLU A 323 29.90 -7.35 19.62
CA GLU A 323 30.92 -8.40 19.64
C GLU A 323 30.57 -9.51 20.63
N GLU A 324 30.09 -9.13 21.82
CA GLU A 324 29.63 -10.07 22.85
C GLU A 324 28.44 -10.89 22.36
N ALA A 325 27.40 -10.23 21.84
CA ALA A 325 26.21 -10.92 21.34
C ALA A 325 26.54 -11.91 20.20
N LEU A 326 27.36 -11.52 19.22
CA LEU A 326 27.75 -12.40 18.12
C LEU A 326 28.70 -13.52 18.58
N THR A 327 29.54 -13.27 19.59
CA THR A 327 30.37 -14.32 20.20
C THR A 327 29.51 -15.35 20.94
N GLU A 328 28.46 -14.93 21.65
CA GLU A 328 27.53 -15.85 22.30
C GLU A 328 26.73 -16.67 21.26
N VAL A 329 26.34 -16.07 20.14
CA VAL A 329 25.77 -16.79 18.98
C VAL A 329 26.75 -17.88 18.49
N ALA A 330 28.03 -17.55 18.31
CA ALA A 330 29.05 -18.51 17.87
C ALA A 330 29.30 -19.63 18.90
N LYS A 331 29.37 -19.30 20.20
CA LYS A 331 29.50 -20.29 21.28
C LYS A 331 28.30 -21.24 21.31
N ALA A 332 27.09 -20.72 21.13
CA ALA A 332 25.88 -21.53 21.06
C ALA A 332 25.89 -22.46 19.84
N TRP A 333 26.38 -21.98 18.69
CA TRP A 333 26.58 -22.78 17.49
C TRP A 333 27.56 -23.94 17.73
N GLU A 334 28.72 -23.66 18.32
CA GLU A 334 29.74 -24.66 18.67
C GLU A 334 29.26 -25.67 19.72
N SER A 335 28.38 -25.24 20.63
CA SER A 335 27.79 -26.09 21.67
C SER A 335 26.70 -27.02 21.10
N LYS A 336 25.75 -26.47 20.33
CA LYS A 336 24.60 -27.21 19.78
C LYS A 336 24.99 -28.11 18.60
N LYS A 337 26.01 -27.73 17.83
CA LYS A 337 26.50 -28.43 16.62
C LYS A 337 25.36 -28.91 15.73
N PRO A 338 24.46 -28.02 15.26
CA PRO A 338 23.36 -28.40 14.39
C PRO A 338 23.91 -29.04 13.10
N LYS A 339 23.27 -30.11 12.64
CA LYS A 339 23.62 -30.80 11.40
C LYS A 339 22.54 -30.57 10.34
N GLY A 340 22.92 -30.00 9.20
CA GLY A 340 22.00 -29.76 8.09
C GLY A 340 20.80 -28.91 8.50
N ASP A 341 19.61 -29.40 8.20
CA ASP A 341 18.31 -28.74 8.46
C ASP A 341 17.94 -28.58 9.95
N GLU A 342 18.83 -28.98 10.89
CA GLU A 342 18.70 -28.62 12.30
C GLU A 342 18.95 -27.12 12.57
N PHE A 343 19.53 -26.39 11.62
CA PHE A 343 19.55 -24.93 11.61
C PHE A 343 18.37 -24.41 10.79
N LYS A 344 17.47 -23.61 11.38
CA LYS A 344 16.27 -23.10 10.72
C LYS A 344 16.24 -21.58 10.75
N ILE A 345 15.90 -20.95 9.63
CA ILE A 345 15.64 -19.50 9.58
C ILE A 345 14.17 -19.27 9.25
N ILE A 346 13.46 -18.49 10.08
CA ILE A 346 12.08 -18.08 9.83
C ILE A 346 12.06 -16.59 9.53
N SER A 347 11.54 -16.19 8.38
CA SER A 347 11.46 -14.77 7.98
C SER A 347 10.05 -14.19 8.12
N GLY A 348 10.02 -12.97 8.66
CA GLY A 348 8.84 -12.17 8.93
C GLY A 348 8.27 -11.41 7.74
N ALA A 349 7.07 -10.85 7.95
CA ALA A 349 6.31 -10.03 7.00
C ALA A 349 7.03 -8.78 6.43
N LEU A 350 7.94 -8.17 7.20
CA LEU A 350 8.54 -6.86 6.87
C LEU A 350 9.98 -6.93 6.34
N THR A 351 10.49 -8.15 6.11
CA THR A 351 11.87 -8.39 5.69
C THR A 351 12.12 -7.96 4.25
N GLU A 352 13.23 -7.26 4.00
CA GLU A 352 13.65 -6.88 2.65
C GLU A 352 14.36 -8.02 1.90
N VAL A 353 14.43 -7.93 0.57
CA VAL A 353 15.04 -8.96 -0.27
C VAL A 353 16.54 -9.12 -0.01
N GLU A 354 17.28 -8.04 0.24
CA GLU A 354 18.71 -8.10 0.57
C GLU A 354 18.94 -9.05 1.76
N SER A 355 18.19 -8.87 2.84
CA SER A 355 18.33 -9.67 4.07
C SER A 355 17.88 -11.11 3.88
N LEU A 356 16.86 -11.36 3.05
CA LEU A 356 16.46 -12.72 2.65
C LEU A 356 17.59 -13.44 1.90
N VAL A 357 18.25 -12.77 0.95
CA VAL A 357 19.38 -13.34 0.21
C VAL A 357 20.56 -13.63 1.13
N VAL A 358 20.92 -12.68 2.00
CA VAL A 358 22.06 -12.89 2.92
C VAL A 358 21.77 -14.02 3.91
N ALA A 359 20.54 -14.10 4.44
CA ALA A 359 20.13 -15.18 5.33
C ALA A 359 20.15 -16.55 4.60
N LYS A 360 19.65 -16.60 3.36
CA LYS A 360 19.69 -17.81 2.52
C LYS A 360 21.11 -18.26 2.24
N ASP A 361 21.98 -17.37 1.78
CA ASP A 361 23.38 -17.72 1.48
C ASP A 361 24.13 -18.16 2.76
N MET A 362 23.83 -17.57 3.92
CA MET A 362 24.37 -18.00 5.22
C MET A 362 23.90 -19.42 5.58
N ALA A 363 22.60 -19.70 5.51
CA ALA A 363 22.05 -21.02 5.79
C ALA A 363 22.63 -22.10 4.88
N ASN A 364 22.70 -21.82 3.58
CA ASN A 364 23.25 -22.73 2.58
C ASN A 364 24.73 -23.05 2.86
N LYS A 365 25.55 -22.06 3.24
CA LYS A 365 26.95 -22.31 3.63
C LYS A 365 27.09 -23.12 4.92
N LEU A 366 26.14 -23.00 5.84
CA LEU A 366 26.07 -23.82 7.06
C LEU A 366 25.47 -25.22 6.78
N GLY A 367 25.08 -25.49 5.53
CA GLY A 367 24.58 -26.78 5.08
C GLY A 367 23.09 -27.02 5.33
N SER A 368 22.32 -25.97 5.63
CA SER A 368 20.86 -26.05 5.83
C SER A 368 20.10 -25.45 4.65
N GLU A 369 19.01 -26.10 4.27
CA GLU A 369 18.00 -25.52 3.36
C GLU A 369 16.67 -25.22 4.07
N ASN A 370 16.65 -25.29 5.41
CA ASN A 370 15.45 -25.11 6.23
C ASN A 370 15.11 -23.61 6.41
N LEU A 371 14.64 -23.01 5.32
CA LEU A 371 14.17 -21.63 5.25
C LEU A 371 12.64 -21.62 5.32
N ALA A 372 12.06 -20.95 6.30
CA ALA A 372 10.62 -20.91 6.50
C ALA A 372 10.10 -19.46 6.53
N LEU A 373 8.79 -19.32 6.33
CA LEU A 373 8.07 -18.06 6.48
C LEU A 373 7.21 -18.13 7.74
N ASP A 374 6.98 -17.01 8.41
CA ASP A 374 6.12 -16.94 9.60
C ASP A 374 4.63 -16.92 9.23
N THR A 375 4.20 -17.96 8.51
CA THR A 375 2.79 -18.24 8.27
C THR A 375 2.42 -19.62 8.82
N PRO A 376 1.13 -19.92 9.05
CA PRO A 376 0.71 -21.20 9.64
C PRO A 376 1.28 -22.44 8.94
N THR A 377 1.47 -22.39 7.61
CA THR A 377 2.04 -23.50 6.83
C THR A 377 3.43 -23.17 6.27
N GLY A 378 4.03 -22.04 6.64
CA GLY A 378 5.30 -21.56 6.06
C GLY A 378 6.52 -22.44 6.36
N SER A 379 6.39 -23.37 7.31
CA SER A 379 7.38 -24.43 7.57
C SER A 379 7.26 -25.65 6.65
N GLN A 380 6.24 -25.72 5.79
CA GLN A 380 5.98 -26.82 4.85
C GLN A 380 6.24 -26.38 3.40
N PRO A 381 6.43 -27.34 2.46
CA PRO A 381 6.47 -27.03 1.04
C PRO A 381 5.19 -26.33 0.56
N ILE A 382 5.37 -25.21 -0.14
CA ILE A 382 4.29 -24.32 -0.57
C ILE A 382 3.47 -24.95 -1.72
N ALA A 383 2.15 -24.96 -1.58
CA ALA A 383 1.24 -25.68 -2.47
C ALA A 383 1.22 -25.16 -3.92
N HIS A 384 1.37 -23.85 -4.14
CA HIS A 384 1.42 -23.29 -5.50
C HIS A 384 2.81 -23.38 -6.15
N GLY A 385 3.84 -23.79 -5.38
CA GLY A 385 5.23 -23.78 -5.82
C GLY A 385 5.79 -22.37 -6.06
N VAL A 386 7.11 -22.28 -6.26
CA VAL A 386 7.81 -20.99 -6.44
C VAL A 386 8.71 -20.96 -7.67
N ASP A 387 8.73 -22.01 -8.50
CA ASP A 387 9.61 -22.06 -9.68
C ASP A 387 9.12 -21.11 -10.78
N VAL A 388 7.79 -20.98 -10.91
CA VAL A 388 7.16 -20.07 -11.88
C VAL A 388 6.52 -18.90 -11.16
N ARG A 389 6.99 -17.68 -11.48
CA ARG A 389 6.54 -16.42 -10.85
C ARG A 389 5.01 -16.21 -10.90
N SER A 390 4.36 -16.63 -11.99
CA SER A 390 2.91 -16.49 -12.13
C SER A 390 2.10 -17.27 -11.10
N ASN A 391 2.70 -18.21 -10.36
CA ASN A 391 1.99 -19.00 -9.37
C ASN A 391 1.72 -18.25 -8.05
N TYR A 392 2.42 -17.15 -7.79
CA TYR A 392 2.32 -16.41 -6.52
C TYR A 392 2.14 -14.90 -6.69
N LEU A 393 2.05 -14.41 -7.94
CA LEU A 393 1.88 -13.00 -8.27
C LEU A 393 0.44 -12.67 -8.70
N PHE A 394 0.15 -11.37 -8.70
CA PHE A 394 -1.02 -10.75 -9.27
C PHE A 394 -0.74 -10.42 -10.76
N ASN A 395 -0.84 -11.44 -11.61
CA ASN A 395 -0.43 -11.38 -13.01
C ASN A 395 -1.23 -10.39 -13.88
N SER A 396 -2.49 -10.11 -13.52
CA SER A 396 -3.34 -9.13 -14.22
C SER A 396 -2.88 -7.68 -14.00
N ARG A 397 -1.88 -7.43 -13.14
CA ARG A 397 -1.48 -6.09 -12.63
C ARG A 397 -2.58 -5.44 -11.78
N ILE A 398 -2.19 -4.61 -10.83
CA ILE A 398 -3.12 -3.95 -9.90
C ILE A 398 -4.11 -3.05 -10.65
N TRP A 399 -3.63 -2.27 -11.62
CA TRP A 399 -4.48 -1.43 -12.46
C TRP A 399 -5.37 -2.24 -13.43
N GLY A 400 -4.99 -3.47 -13.78
CA GLY A 400 -5.76 -4.33 -14.68
C GLY A 400 -7.13 -4.73 -14.14
N VAL A 401 -7.37 -4.56 -12.83
CA VAL A 401 -8.71 -4.67 -12.22
C VAL A 401 -9.72 -3.76 -12.91
N GLU A 402 -9.30 -2.60 -13.42
CA GLU A 402 -10.16 -1.65 -14.15
C GLU A 402 -10.55 -2.14 -15.56
N GLU A 403 -9.92 -3.22 -16.04
CA GLU A 403 -10.22 -3.84 -17.33
C GLU A 403 -11.00 -5.16 -17.19
N ALA A 404 -11.19 -5.65 -15.97
CA ALA A 404 -11.90 -6.90 -15.71
C ALA A 404 -13.42 -6.74 -15.89
N ASP A 405 -14.06 -7.81 -16.38
CA ASP A 405 -15.51 -7.90 -16.58
C ASP A 405 -16.19 -8.94 -15.66
N CYS A 406 -15.44 -9.91 -15.12
CA CYS A 406 -15.93 -10.85 -14.12
C CYS A 406 -14.81 -11.25 -13.15
N ILE A 407 -15.04 -11.13 -11.84
CA ILE A 407 -14.05 -11.42 -10.79
C ILE A 407 -14.56 -12.53 -9.87
N LEU A 408 -13.73 -13.55 -9.64
CA LEU A 408 -13.91 -14.54 -8.58
C LEU A 408 -12.85 -14.33 -7.50
N ILE A 409 -13.28 -14.07 -6.26
CA ILE A 409 -12.39 -13.98 -5.10
C ILE A 409 -12.49 -15.29 -4.31
N VAL A 410 -11.35 -15.92 -4.04
CA VAL A 410 -11.25 -17.19 -3.31
C VAL A 410 -10.42 -17.01 -2.05
N GLY A 411 -11.06 -17.11 -0.89
CA GLY A 411 -10.39 -17.09 0.42
C GLY A 411 -9.62 -15.81 0.72
N SER A 412 -10.15 -14.66 0.29
CA SER A 412 -9.54 -13.35 0.54
C SER A 412 -10.61 -12.33 0.92
N ASN A 413 -10.25 -11.44 1.84
CA ASN A 413 -10.94 -10.18 2.09
C ASN A 413 -10.01 -9.02 1.63
N PRO A 414 -10.14 -8.57 0.37
CA PRO A 414 -9.30 -7.51 -0.17
C PRO A 414 -9.40 -6.20 0.62
N ARG A 415 -10.53 -5.95 1.30
CA ARG A 415 -10.73 -4.75 2.13
C ARG A 415 -9.67 -4.64 3.22
N HIS A 416 -9.27 -5.76 3.84
CA HIS A 416 -8.26 -5.75 4.91
C HIS A 416 -6.86 -6.16 4.42
N GLU A 417 -6.76 -7.07 3.44
CA GLU A 417 -5.48 -7.58 2.96
C GLU A 417 -4.75 -6.60 2.02
N ALA A 418 -5.50 -5.84 1.22
CA ALA A 418 -4.97 -4.85 0.28
C ALA A 418 -6.02 -3.76 -0.01
N ALA A 419 -6.27 -2.89 0.97
CA ALA A 419 -7.39 -1.95 0.96
C ALA A 419 -7.50 -1.08 -0.31
N VAL A 420 -6.36 -0.65 -0.87
CA VAL A 420 -6.36 0.16 -2.10
C VAL A 420 -6.70 -0.68 -3.35
N LEU A 421 -6.36 -1.97 -3.37
CA LEU A 421 -6.86 -2.90 -4.40
C LEU A 421 -8.37 -3.05 -4.31
N ASN A 422 -8.92 -3.17 -3.09
CA ASN A 422 -10.38 -3.17 -2.87
C ASN A 422 -11.03 -1.88 -3.40
N ALA A 423 -10.42 -0.72 -3.18
CA ALA A 423 -10.88 0.55 -3.74
C ALA A 423 -10.88 0.56 -5.28
N ARG A 424 -9.91 -0.11 -5.93
CA ARG A 424 -9.91 -0.29 -7.40
C ARG A 424 -11.01 -1.23 -7.89
N ILE A 425 -11.26 -2.33 -7.18
CA ILE A 425 -12.40 -3.22 -7.48
C ILE A 425 -13.70 -2.43 -7.39
N ARG A 426 -13.88 -1.65 -6.31
CA ARG A 426 -15.04 -0.76 -6.14
C ARG A 426 -15.16 0.26 -7.27
N LYS A 427 -14.04 0.89 -7.65
CA LYS A 427 -13.99 1.88 -8.74
C LYS A 427 -14.48 1.26 -10.05
N GLN A 428 -14.07 0.03 -10.36
CA GLN A 428 -14.55 -0.68 -11.56
C GLN A 428 -16.02 -1.06 -11.44
N TRP A 429 -16.45 -1.55 -10.28
CA TRP A 429 -17.85 -1.89 -9.99
C TRP A 429 -18.81 -0.70 -10.13
N LEU A 430 -18.37 0.52 -9.76
CA LEU A 430 -19.19 1.73 -9.95
C LEU A 430 -19.27 2.20 -11.42
N ARG A 431 -18.31 1.80 -12.26
CA ARG A 431 -18.18 2.27 -13.65
C ARG A 431 -18.73 1.29 -14.68
N SER A 432 -18.91 0.03 -14.31
CA SER A 432 -19.27 -1.08 -15.22
C SER A 432 -20.19 -2.07 -14.52
N ASP A 433 -20.84 -2.94 -15.30
CA ASP A 433 -21.67 -4.04 -14.77
C ASP A 433 -20.79 -5.23 -14.30
N LEU A 434 -19.80 -4.94 -13.46
CA LEU A 434 -18.82 -5.93 -12.97
C LEU A 434 -19.52 -6.97 -12.09
N GLU A 435 -19.44 -8.24 -12.50
CA GLU A 435 -19.90 -9.34 -11.68
C GLU A 435 -18.79 -9.86 -10.76
N VAL A 436 -19.02 -9.82 -9.44
CA VAL A 436 -18.08 -10.31 -8.44
C VAL A 436 -18.67 -11.51 -7.69
N GLY A 437 -17.95 -12.62 -7.68
CA GLY A 437 -18.27 -13.82 -6.92
C GLY A 437 -17.26 -14.05 -5.80
N VAL A 438 -17.70 -14.54 -4.65
CA VAL A 438 -16.83 -14.81 -3.50
C VAL A 438 -17.02 -16.24 -3.01
N VAL A 439 -15.91 -16.96 -2.85
CA VAL A 439 -15.85 -18.24 -2.12
C VAL A 439 -14.99 -18.04 -0.88
N GLY A 440 -15.62 -18.04 0.30
CA GLY A 440 -14.97 -17.86 1.60
C GLY A 440 -15.93 -17.29 2.65
N GLU A 441 -15.39 -16.96 3.82
CA GLU A 441 -16.12 -16.22 4.85
C GLU A 441 -16.52 -14.83 4.33
N THR A 442 -17.75 -14.39 4.62
CA THR A 442 -18.25 -13.08 4.23
C THR A 442 -17.70 -11.97 5.13
N TRP A 443 -17.65 -10.75 4.60
CA TRP A 443 -17.26 -9.55 5.33
C TRP A 443 -18.17 -8.38 4.99
N ASP A 444 -18.06 -7.30 5.75
CA ASP A 444 -18.68 -6.02 5.41
C ASP A 444 -17.97 -5.45 4.18
N SER A 445 -18.55 -5.65 3.00
CA SER A 445 -17.93 -5.28 1.73
C SER A 445 -18.38 -3.89 1.30
N THR A 446 -17.47 -3.19 0.62
CA THR A 446 -17.78 -1.90 0.01
C THR A 446 -18.62 -2.05 -1.25
N PHE A 447 -18.64 -3.21 -1.92
CA PHE A 447 -19.41 -3.47 -3.14
C PHE A 447 -20.25 -4.75 -3.00
N GLU A 448 -21.27 -4.89 -3.85
CA GLU A 448 -22.12 -6.09 -3.88
C GLU A 448 -21.41 -7.27 -4.56
N PHE A 449 -21.60 -8.47 -4.05
CA PHE A 449 -21.04 -9.71 -4.60
C PHE A 449 -21.97 -10.90 -4.42
N GLU A 450 -21.85 -11.90 -5.29
CA GLU A 450 -22.53 -13.19 -5.17
C GLU A 450 -21.73 -14.12 -4.24
N HIS A 451 -22.31 -14.49 -3.09
CA HIS A 451 -21.67 -15.46 -2.19
C HIS A 451 -21.90 -16.89 -2.69
N LEU A 452 -20.83 -17.58 -3.04
CA LEU A 452 -20.86 -18.89 -3.69
C LEU A 452 -20.62 -20.05 -2.72
N GLY A 453 -20.37 -19.75 -1.43
CA GLY A 453 -20.11 -20.68 -0.34
C GLY A 453 -18.75 -20.44 0.32
N ALA A 454 -18.33 -21.31 1.25
CA ALA A 454 -17.15 -21.07 2.10
C ALA A 454 -16.05 -22.13 2.00
N ASP A 455 -16.27 -23.26 1.32
CA ASP A 455 -15.36 -24.41 1.32
C ASP A 455 -14.92 -24.84 -0.10
N HIS A 456 -14.13 -25.91 -0.16
CA HIS A 456 -13.63 -26.46 -1.43
C HIS A 456 -14.74 -27.01 -2.33
N THR A 457 -15.79 -27.56 -1.72
CA THR A 457 -16.95 -28.10 -2.45
C THR A 457 -17.73 -26.97 -3.12
N ALA A 458 -17.89 -25.85 -2.42
CA ALA A 458 -18.45 -24.62 -2.93
C ALA A 458 -17.63 -24.07 -4.10
N LEU A 459 -16.29 -24.05 -4.00
CA LEU A 459 -15.43 -23.65 -5.13
C LEU A 459 -15.66 -24.52 -6.37
N LYS A 460 -15.68 -25.85 -6.20
CA LYS A 460 -15.97 -26.77 -7.31
C LYS A 460 -17.35 -26.52 -7.91
N LYS A 461 -18.37 -26.30 -7.07
CA LYS A 461 -19.73 -25.99 -7.51
C LYS A 461 -19.81 -24.64 -8.23
N ALA A 462 -19.11 -23.63 -7.76
CA ALA A 462 -19.03 -22.31 -8.38
C ALA A 462 -18.44 -22.39 -9.79
N LEU A 463 -17.30 -23.07 -9.94
CA LEU A 463 -16.58 -23.21 -11.21
C LEU A 463 -17.28 -24.13 -12.22
N THR A 464 -18.09 -25.09 -11.76
CA THR A 464 -18.91 -25.96 -12.63
C THR A 464 -20.32 -25.41 -12.87
N GLY A 465 -20.75 -24.46 -12.07
CA GLY A 465 -22.09 -23.90 -12.04
C GLY A 465 -22.30 -22.69 -12.95
N PRO A 466 -23.32 -21.85 -12.65
CA PRO A 466 -23.63 -20.65 -13.42
C PRO A 466 -22.48 -19.63 -13.44
N PHE A 467 -21.83 -19.39 -12.29
CA PHE A 467 -20.72 -18.44 -12.19
C PHE A 467 -19.51 -18.86 -13.03
N GLY A 468 -19.17 -20.16 -13.03
CA GLY A 468 -18.14 -20.70 -13.92
C GLY A 468 -18.42 -20.49 -15.41
N LYS A 469 -19.69 -20.51 -15.83
CA LYS A 469 -20.07 -20.19 -17.22
C LYS A 469 -19.92 -18.70 -17.53
N LYS A 470 -20.21 -17.81 -16.56
CA LYS A 470 -19.98 -16.37 -16.68
C LYS A 470 -18.48 -16.07 -16.85
N LEU A 471 -17.63 -16.67 -16.02
CA LEU A 471 -16.16 -16.59 -16.17
C LEU A 471 -15.64 -17.11 -17.52
N GLN A 472 -16.31 -18.11 -18.12
CA GLN A 472 -15.96 -18.63 -19.45
C GLN A 472 -16.39 -17.70 -20.59
N ALA A 473 -17.51 -16.99 -20.42
CA ALA A 473 -18.03 -16.06 -21.42
C ALA A 473 -17.37 -14.68 -21.36
N ALA A 474 -16.78 -14.34 -20.22
CA ALA A 474 -16.02 -13.12 -19.99
C ALA A 474 -14.81 -13.00 -20.92
N GLN A 475 -14.56 -11.77 -21.40
CA GLN A 475 -13.41 -11.39 -22.23
C GLN A 475 -12.15 -11.21 -21.39
N ARG A 476 -12.28 -10.69 -20.16
CA ARG A 476 -11.17 -10.43 -19.23
C ARG A 476 -11.51 -10.95 -17.83
N PRO A 477 -11.70 -12.29 -17.69
CA PRO A 477 -12.03 -12.88 -16.41
C PRO A 477 -10.84 -12.79 -15.45
N MET A 478 -11.12 -12.62 -14.17
CA MET A 478 -10.11 -12.57 -13.12
C MET A 478 -10.46 -13.53 -11.98
N ILE A 479 -9.52 -14.36 -11.56
CA ILE A 479 -9.59 -15.14 -10.32
C ILE A 479 -8.51 -14.61 -9.39
N ILE A 480 -8.91 -14.14 -8.21
CA ILE A 480 -8.04 -13.66 -7.14
C ILE A 480 -8.05 -14.70 -6.02
N VAL A 481 -6.93 -15.40 -5.83
CA VAL A 481 -6.74 -16.34 -4.73
C VAL A 481 -5.99 -15.63 -3.60
N GLY A 482 -6.57 -15.57 -2.40
CA GLY A 482 -5.90 -14.98 -1.25
C GLY A 482 -4.74 -15.83 -0.76
N SER A 483 -3.69 -15.19 -0.24
CA SER A 483 -2.59 -15.88 0.46
C SER A 483 -3.08 -16.76 1.63
N GLY A 484 -4.24 -16.46 2.21
CA GLY A 484 -4.88 -17.33 3.22
C GLY A 484 -5.22 -18.74 2.73
N VAL A 485 -5.45 -18.91 1.43
CA VAL A 485 -5.65 -20.23 0.83
C VAL A 485 -4.36 -21.06 0.90
N THR A 486 -3.19 -20.41 0.79
CA THR A 486 -1.89 -21.07 0.96
C THR A 486 -1.69 -21.55 2.40
N ASP A 487 -2.22 -20.81 3.37
CA ASP A 487 -2.15 -21.16 4.79
C ASP A 487 -3.14 -22.25 5.21
N HIS A 488 -4.07 -22.62 4.33
CA HIS A 488 -5.07 -23.64 4.61
C HIS A 488 -4.52 -25.07 4.43
N ALA A 489 -4.93 -26.02 5.28
CA ALA A 489 -4.48 -27.42 5.20
C ALA A 489 -4.80 -28.07 3.83
N ASP A 490 -5.91 -27.68 3.22
CA ASP A 490 -6.35 -28.15 1.90
C ASP A 490 -5.77 -27.33 0.72
N ALA A 491 -4.76 -26.47 0.92
CA ALA A 491 -4.22 -25.56 -0.10
C ALA A 491 -3.99 -26.24 -1.46
N LYS A 492 -3.39 -27.44 -1.44
CA LYS A 492 -3.12 -28.24 -2.65
C LYS A 492 -4.38 -28.52 -3.48
N ALA A 493 -5.48 -28.87 -2.81
CA ALA A 493 -6.76 -29.15 -3.49
C ALA A 493 -7.38 -27.90 -4.10
N TYR A 494 -7.25 -26.74 -3.44
CA TYR A 494 -7.70 -25.45 -3.97
C TYR A 494 -6.91 -25.06 -5.22
N TYR A 495 -5.57 -25.10 -5.17
CA TYR A 495 -4.70 -24.78 -6.30
C TYR A 495 -4.88 -25.75 -7.47
N GLU A 496 -5.07 -27.05 -7.22
CA GLU A 496 -5.40 -28.04 -8.26
C GLU A 496 -6.69 -27.65 -9.00
N THR A 497 -7.73 -27.27 -8.25
CA THR A 497 -9.05 -26.95 -8.81
C THR A 497 -9.04 -25.65 -9.60
N VAL A 498 -8.42 -24.59 -9.06
CA VAL A 498 -8.28 -23.30 -9.75
C VAL A 498 -7.39 -23.45 -10.98
N GLY A 499 -6.23 -24.09 -10.84
CA GLY A 499 -5.29 -24.32 -11.94
C GLY A 499 -5.91 -25.14 -13.08
N ALA A 500 -6.67 -26.19 -12.76
CA ALA A 500 -7.36 -26.99 -13.78
C ALA A 500 -8.44 -26.18 -14.52
N PHE A 501 -9.14 -25.26 -13.85
CA PHE A 501 -10.12 -24.39 -14.49
C PHE A 501 -9.46 -23.35 -15.39
N VAL A 502 -8.39 -22.70 -14.93
CA VAL A 502 -7.62 -21.72 -15.71
C VAL A 502 -7.02 -22.36 -16.96
N GLU A 503 -6.42 -23.55 -16.82
CA GLU A 503 -5.85 -24.31 -17.95
C GLU A 503 -6.93 -24.70 -18.97
N LYS A 504 -8.09 -25.19 -18.51
CA LYS A 504 -9.21 -25.56 -19.40
C LYS A 504 -9.72 -24.35 -20.20
N ASN A 505 -9.63 -23.15 -19.63
CA ASN A 505 -10.08 -21.90 -20.21
C ASN A 505 -8.90 -20.98 -20.57
N ALA A 506 -7.75 -21.56 -20.95
CA ALA A 506 -6.56 -20.78 -21.31
C ALA A 506 -6.82 -19.74 -22.41
N ALA A 507 -7.80 -19.99 -23.29
CA ALA A 507 -8.15 -19.10 -24.40
C ALA A 507 -8.60 -17.69 -23.97
N ASN A 508 -9.20 -17.53 -22.79
CA ASN A 508 -9.57 -16.21 -22.23
C ASN A 508 -8.75 -15.84 -20.99
N PHE A 509 -8.33 -16.81 -20.18
CA PHE A 509 -7.51 -16.53 -18.99
C PHE A 509 -6.04 -16.25 -19.30
N MET A 510 -5.45 -16.86 -20.33
CA MET A 510 -4.01 -16.80 -20.62
C MET A 510 -3.78 -16.34 -22.06
N THR A 511 -4.02 -15.06 -22.32
CA THR A 511 -3.73 -14.42 -23.61
C THR A 511 -2.41 -13.65 -23.57
N SER A 512 -1.95 -13.16 -24.72
CA SER A 512 -0.76 -12.31 -24.76
C SER A 512 -0.93 -10.99 -23.98
N GLU A 513 -2.16 -10.49 -23.86
CA GLU A 513 -2.49 -9.22 -23.23
C GLU A 513 -3.09 -9.36 -21.83
N TRP A 514 -3.59 -10.55 -21.48
CA TRP A 514 -4.31 -10.79 -20.23
C TRP A 514 -3.86 -12.10 -19.56
N ASP A 515 -3.62 -12.03 -18.26
CA ASP A 515 -3.43 -13.19 -17.39
C ASP A 515 -4.38 -13.07 -16.21
N GLY A 516 -5.49 -13.81 -16.26
CA GLY A 516 -6.58 -13.71 -15.30
C GLY A 516 -6.37 -14.48 -13.99
N TYR A 517 -5.29 -15.24 -13.84
CA TYR A 517 -4.98 -15.94 -12.59
C TYR A 517 -4.12 -15.06 -11.70
N ASN A 518 -4.54 -14.82 -10.46
CA ASN A 518 -3.85 -13.94 -9.53
C ASN A 518 -3.79 -14.54 -8.13
N VAL A 519 -2.66 -14.35 -7.46
CA VAL A 519 -2.52 -14.61 -6.03
C VAL A 519 -2.27 -13.27 -5.32
N LEU A 520 -3.15 -12.94 -4.37
CA LEU A 520 -3.03 -11.73 -3.55
C LEU A 520 -2.19 -12.02 -2.31
N GLN A 521 -1.01 -11.43 -2.28
CA GLN A 521 -0.15 -11.43 -1.10
C GLN A 521 -0.61 -10.34 -0.13
N ARG A 522 -0.68 -10.65 1.16
CA ARG A 522 -1.05 -9.70 2.22
C ARG A 522 0.13 -9.04 2.92
N GLU A 523 1.34 -9.58 2.76
CA GLU A 523 2.56 -9.16 3.47
C GLU A 523 3.66 -8.81 2.46
N ALA A 524 4.43 -7.76 2.73
CA ALA A 524 5.38 -7.17 1.80
C ALA A 524 6.60 -8.05 1.49
N SER A 525 7.00 -8.93 2.41
CA SER A 525 8.18 -9.80 2.21
C SER A 525 7.91 -10.99 1.29
N ARG A 526 6.65 -11.38 1.08
CA ARG A 526 6.31 -12.71 0.53
C ARG A 526 6.69 -12.89 -0.93
N ALA A 527 6.32 -11.95 -1.80
CA ALA A 527 6.72 -12.03 -3.20
C ALA A 527 8.25 -12.00 -3.34
N GLY A 528 8.94 -11.19 -2.52
CA GLY A 528 10.40 -11.17 -2.44
C GLY A 528 11.02 -12.50 -1.99
N ALA A 529 10.44 -13.13 -0.96
CA ALA A 529 10.85 -14.44 -0.48
C ALA A 529 10.68 -15.53 -1.53
N PHE A 530 9.54 -15.55 -2.23
CA PHE A 530 9.32 -16.52 -3.31
C PHE A 530 10.25 -16.28 -4.50
N GLU A 531 10.52 -15.03 -4.86
CA GLU A 531 11.44 -14.67 -5.95
C GLU A 531 12.86 -15.22 -5.74
N VAL A 532 13.36 -15.16 -4.50
CA VAL A 532 14.69 -15.68 -4.16
C VAL A 532 14.66 -17.14 -3.73
N GLY A 533 13.51 -17.81 -3.75
CA GLY A 533 13.32 -19.19 -3.30
C GLY A 533 13.63 -19.39 -1.80
N PHE A 534 13.13 -18.48 -0.95
CA PHE A 534 13.19 -18.56 0.51
C PHE A 534 11.95 -19.31 1.02
N THR A 535 11.97 -20.63 0.88
CA THR A 535 10.86 -21.54 1.24
C THR A 535 11.39 -22.87 1.72
N THR A 536 10.58 -23.64 2.46
CA THR A 536 10.98 -24.99 2.86
C THR A 536 10.96 -25.92 1.64
N PRO A 537 12.10 -26.45 1.18
CA PRO A 537 12.19 -27.12 -0.12
C PRO A 537 11.57 -28.52 -0.12
N SER A 538 11.52 -29.18 1.04
CA SER A 538 11.06 -30.57 1.12
C SER A 538 10.35 -30.87 2.45
N THR A 539 9.51 -31.91 2.44
CA THR A 539 8.89 -32.42 3.67
C THR A 539 9.92 -32.93 4.67
N GLN A 540 11.11 -33.35 4.21
CA GLN A 540 12.19 -33.80 5.10
C GLN A 540 12.76 -32.62 5.90
N ALA A 541 13.04 -31.49 5.25
CA ALA A 541 13.46 -30.27 5.93
C ALA A 541 12.37 -29.80 6.92
N ALA A 542 11.10 -29.86 6.50
CA ALA A 542 9.96 -29.49 7.32
C ALA A 542 9.78 -30.35 8.59
N GLN A 543 10.13 -31.64 8.52
CA GLN A 543 10.02 -32.59 9.64
C GLN A 543 11.27 -32.59 10.54
N THR A 544 12.36 -31.97 10.12
CA THR A 544 13.60 -31.93 10.90
C THR A 544 13.40 -31.02 12.11
N LYS A 545 13.64 -31.56 13.31
CA LYS A 545 13.53 -30.80 14.56
C LYS A 545 14.71 -29.81 14.67
N PRO A 546 14.50 -28.49 14.63
CA PRO A 546 15.61 -27.54 14.68
C PRO A 546 16.20 -27.45 16.09
N LYS A 547 17.53 -27.35 16.16
CA LYS A 547 18.28 -27.07 17.41
C LYS A 547 18.72 -25.62 17.51
N PHE A 548 18.76 -24.93 16.37
CA PHE A 548 19.17 -23.54 16.28
C PHE A 548 18.19 -22.82 15.34
N VAL A 549 17.49 -21.82 15.85
CA VAL A 549 16.45 -21.08 15.12
C VAL A 549 16.82 -19.61 15.04
N TRP A 550 16.85 -19.08 13.83
CA TRP A 550 17.02 -17.65 13.56
C TRP A 550 15.69 -17.04 13.12
N LEU A 551 15.11 -16.17 13.94
CA LEU A 551 13.89 -15.43 13.63
C LEU A 551 14.29 -14.08 13.03
N LEU A 552 14.15 -13.95 11.71
CA LEU A 552 14.41 -12.71 10.98
C LEU A 552 13.11 -11.90 10.89
N GLY A 553 12.87 -11.06 11.89
CA GLY A 553 11.67 -10.23 12.02
C GLY A 553 10.38 -11.02 12.12
N ALA A 554 10.46 -12.30 12.48
CA ALA A 554 9.34 -13.23 12.53
C ALA A 554 8.64 -13.17 13.88
N ASP A 555 7.35 -12.80 13.85
CA ASP A 555 6.51 -12.65 15.04
C ASP A 555 5.17 -13.40 14.92
N GLU A 556 4.84 -13.92 13.72
CA GLU A 556 3.63 -14.71 13.45
C GLU A 556 3.87 -16.22 13.33
N PHE A 557 5.02 -16.71 13.82
CA PHE A 557 5.36 -18.13 13.75
C PHE A 557 4.48 -19.00 14.67
N ASN A 558 4.39 -20.29 14.34
CA ASN A 558 3.79 -21.27 15.23
C ASN A 558 4.77 -21.65 16.35
N GLU A 559 4.34 -21.68 17.61
CA GLU A 559 5.19 -22.14 18.72
C GLU A 559 5.70 -23.57 18.53
N ALA A 560 4.91 -24.41 17.84
CA ALA A 560 5.30 -25.78 17.50
C ALA A 560 6.54 -25.84 16.57
N ASP A 561 6.82 -24.78 15.81
CA ASP A 561 7.97 -24.71 14.91
C ASP A 561 9.28 -24.41 15.65
N ILE A 562 9.21 -24.05 16.95
CA ILE A 562 10.35 -23.67 17.78
C ILE A 562 10.42 -24.59 19.01
N PRO A 563 11.25 -25.64 18.98
CA PRO A 563 11.44 -26.51 20.13
C PRO A 563 11.97 -25.74 21.35
N LYS A 564 11.48 -26.08 22.55
CA LYS A 564 11.91 -25.43 23.81
C LYS A 564 13.39 -25.58 24.14
N ASP A 565 14.04 -26.59 23.55
CA ASP A 565 15.48 -26.88 23.69
C ASP A 565 16.33 -26.26 22.58
N ALA A 566 15.72 -25.60 21.59
CA ALA A 566 16.41 -24.89 20.53
C ALA A 566 17.03 -23.59 21.06
N PHE A 567 18.18 -23.22 20.52
CA PHE A 567 18.75 -21.89 20.74
C PHE A 567 18.12 -20.91 19.74
N VAL A 568 17.55 -19.80 20.23
CA VAL A 568 16.77 -18.86 19.43
C VAL A 568 17.45 -17.50 19.35
N VAL A 569 17.75 -17.07 18.13
CA VAL A 569 18.23 -15.71 17.83
C VAL A 569 17.08 -14.95 17.17
N TYR A 570 16.63 -13.84 17.78
CA TYR A 570 15.68 -12.93 17.15
C TYR A 570 16.42 -11.71 16.60
N GLN A 571 16.32 -11.49 15.30
CA GLN A 571 16.79 -10.30 14.63
C GLN A 571 15.59 -9.49 14.16
N GLY A 572 15.35 -8.33 14.76
CA GLY A 572 14.20 -7.49 14.40
C GLY A 572 14.31 -6.10 14.99
N HIS A 573 13.33 -5.25 14.71
CA HIS A 573 13.36 -3.84 15.11
C HIS A 573 12.39 -3.50 16.26
N HIS A 574 11.42 -4.36 16.56
CA HIS A 574 10.48 -4.23 17.69
C HIS A 574 10.56 -5.46 18.60
N GLY A 575 10.26 -5.28 19.89
CA GLY A 575 10.12 -6.39 20.83
C GLY A 575 8.66 -6.83 20.98
N ASP A 576 8.28 -7.91 20.30
CA ASP A 576 6.97 -8.55 20.44
C ASP A 576 7.13 -10.06 20.74
N ARG A 577 6.41 -10.97 20.07
CA ARG A 577 6.39 -12.41 20.36
C ARG A 577 7.74 -13.09 20.12
N GLY A 578 8.40 -12.79 19.01
CA GLY A 578 9.67 -13.40 18.63
C GLY A 578 10.81 -12.99 19.57
N ALA A 579 10.86 -11.72 19.95
CA ALA A 579 11.84 -11.22 20.91
C ALA A 579 11.65 -11.81 22.31
N GLN A 580 10.40 -12.06 22.74
CA GLN A 580 10.10 -12.59 24.08
C GLN A 580 10.65 -14.00 24.31
N ILE A 581 10.73 -14.83 23.28
CA ILE A 581 11.22 -16.21 23.38
C ILE A 581 12.70 -16.37 23.08
N ALA A 582 13.34 -15.33 22.56
CA ALA A 582 14.73 -15.39 22.11
C ALA A 582 15.72 -15.57 23.27
N ASP A 583 16.81 -16.27 23.00
CA ASP A 583 18.01 -16.31 23.84
C ASP A 583 18.88 -15.08 23.59
N ILE A 584 18.96 -14.64 22.32
CA ILE A 584 19.67 -13.43 21.90
C ILE A 584 18.78 -12.58 21.01
N VAL A 585 18.75 -11.28 21.26
CA VAL A 585 18.04 -10.29 20.44
C VAL A 585 19.05 -9.38 19.75
N LEU A 586 18.95 -9.25 18.43
CA LEU A 586 19.80 -8.42 17.59
C LEU A 586 18.96 -7.28 16.97
N PRO A 587 19.24 -6.00 17.31
CA PRO A 587 18.42 -4.87 16.88
C PRO A 587 18.67 -4.51 15.41
N GLY A 588 17.66 -4.79 14.59
CA GLY A 588 17.57 -4.47 13.16
C GLY A 588 17.03 -3.08 12.86
N ALA A 589 16.93 -2.78 11.57
CA ALA A 589 16.45 -1.49 11.06
C ALA A 589 14.99 -1.59 10.59
N ALA A 590 14.18 -0.58 10.89
CA ALA A 590 12.82 -0.48 10.34
C ALA A 590 12.85 -0.04 8.86
N TYR A 591 11.74 -0.20 8.14
CA TYR A 591 11.66 0.11 6.70
C TYR A 591 11.98 1.58 6.35
N THR A 592 11.74 2.53 7.27
CA THR A 592 12.05 3.96 7.10
C THR A 592 13.51 4.32 7.35
N GLU A 593 14.34 3.38 7.82
CA GLU A 593 15.71 3.62 8.28
C GLU A 593 16.76 2.97 7.36
N LYS A 594 16.30 2.27 6.32
CA LYS A 594 17.14 1.50 5.39
C LYS A 594 16.67 1.68 3.95
N ALA A 595 17.59 1.42 3.02
CA ALA A 595 17.30 1.37 1.60
C ALA A 595 17.17 -0.10 1.17
N GLY A 596 16.02 -0.71 1.48
CA GLY A 596 15.70 -2.11 1.20
C GLY A 596 14.88 -2.27 -0.08
N THR A 597 15.05 -3.40 -0.74
CA THR A 597 14.26 -3.80 -1.91
C THR A 597 13.08 -4.64 -1.46
N TYR A 598 11.88 -4.32 -1.95
CA TYR A 598 10.64 -5.05 -1.73
C TYR A 598 10.01 -5.40 -3.08
N ILE A 599 9.27 -6.50 -3.14
CA ILE A 599 8.47 -6.88 -4.30
C ILE A 599 7.02 -6.90 -3.86
N ASN A 600 6.16 -6.16 -4.55
CA ASN A 600 4.74 -6.17 -4.25
C ASN A 600 4.03 -7.38 -4.88
N THR A 601 2.72 -7.50 -4.63
CA THR A 601 1.90 -8.62 -5.10
C THR A 601 1.89 -8.77 -6.62
N GLU A 602 2.05 -7.72 -7.43
CA GLU A 602 2.11 -7.83 -8.90
C GLU A 602 3.52 -8.13 -9.45
N GLY A 603 4.51 -8.28 -8.57
CA GLY A 603 5.89 -8.59 -8.96
C GLY A 603 6.74 -7.37 -9.30
N ARG A 604 6.25 -6.15 -8.99
CA ARG A 604 6.98 -4.89 -9.17
C ARG A 604 8.03 -4.77 -8.10
N VAL A 605 9.27 -4.55 -8.51
CA VAL A 605 10.40 -4.33 -7.59
C VAL A 605 10.49 -2.85 -7.22
N GLN A 606 10.44 -2.54 -5.94
CA GLN A 606 10.48 -1.18 -5.42
C GLN A 606 11.54 -1.06 -4.32
N THR A 607 12.07 0.14 -4.11
CA THR A 607 13.09 0.40 -3.08
C THR A 607 12.65 1.47 -2.10
N THR A 608 12.78 1.18 -0.81
CA THR A 608 12.66 2.19 0.24
C THR A 608 13.87 3.12 0.23
N ARG A 609 13.72 4.27 0.88
CA ARG A 609 14.82 5.19 1.18
C ARG A 609 14.84 5.51 2.66
N ALA A 610 16.04 5.60 3.23
CA ALA A 610 16.23 5.96 4.62
C ALA A 610 15.81 7.43 4.87
N ALA A 611 14.69 7.62 5.56
CA ALA A 611 14.20 8.92 5.97
C ALA A 611 14.97 9.44 7.20
N THR A 612 15.14 8.56 8.19
CA THR A 612 15.82 8.82 9.48
C THR A 612 17.07 7.95 9.63
N SER A 613 17.88 8.26 10.64
CA SER A 613 19.02 7.40 11.02
C SER A 613 18.56 6.27 11.94
N LEU A 614 19.39 5.24 12.07
CA LEU A 614 19.16 4.09 12.95
C LEU A 614 19.14 4.48 14.43
N PRO A 615 18.20 3.98 15.25
CA PRO A 615 18.15 4.28 16.67
C PRO A 615 19.16 3.45 17.48
N GLY A 616 19.86 4.10 18.41
CA GLY A 616 20.81 3.46 19.31
C GLY A 616 21.94 2.73 18.56
N ALA A 617 22.20 1.50 18.96
CA ALA A 617 23.17 0.60 18.35
C ALA A 617 22.58 -0.33 17.28
N SER A 618 21.36 -0.10 16.79
CA SER A 618 20.77 -0.91 15.72
C SER A 618 21.61 -0.86 14.42
N ARG A 619 21.44 -1.88 13.58
CA ARG A 619 22.16 -2.04 12.30
C ARG A 619 21.18 -2.46 11.20
N THR A 620 21.54 -2.18 9.95
CA THR A 620 20.79 -2.71 8.80
C THR A 620 20.87 -4.23 8.77
N ASP A 621 19.76 -4.90 8.47
CA ASP A 621 19.60 -6.33 8.71
C ASP A 621 20.60 -7.23 7.98
N TRP A 622 20.87 -6.94 6.70
CA TRP A 622 21.86 -7.70 5.92
C TRP A 622 23.28 -7.61 6.51
N LYS A 623 23.63 -6.50 7.17
CA LYS A 623 24.95 -6.34 7.83
C LYS A 623 25.05 -7.21 9.07
N ILE A 624 23.95 -7.35 9.82
CA ILE A 624 23.90 -8.23 10.99
C ILE A 624 24.15 -9.67 10.56
N LEU A 625 23.45 -10.13 9.51
CA LEU A 625 23.62 -11.48 8.97
C LEU A 625 25.03 -11.69 8.38
N ARG A 626 25.56 -10.71 7.64
CA ARG A 626 26.92 -10.77 7.10
C ARG A 626 27.98 -10.84 8.22
N ALA A 627 27.82 -10.09 9.30
CA ALA A 627 28.70 -10.15 10.46
C ALA A 627 28.56 -11.50 11.19
N ALA A 628 27.33 -11.96 11.43
CA ALA A 628 27.07 -13.26 12.05
C ALA A 628 27.68 -14.41 11.25
N SER A 629 27.63 -14.36 9.91
CA SER A 629 28.27 -15.38 9.05
C SER A 629 29.78 -15.50 9.27
N GLU A 630 30.45 -14.40 9.61
CA GLU A 630 31.89 -14.39 9.88
C GLU A 630 32.21 -15.02 11.24
N PHE A 631 31.43 -14.70 12.27
CA PHE A 631 31.52 -15.32 13.59
C PHE A 631 31.19 -16.81 13.58
N LEU A 632 30.30 -17.24 12.69
CA LEU A 632 29.95 -18.66 12.48
C LEU A 632 30.97 -19.42 11.60
N GLY A 633 32.02 -18.73 11.10
CA GLY A 633 33.08 -19.35 10.30
C GLY A 633 32.74 -19.55 8.81
N VAL A 634 31.69 -18.92 8.31
CA VAL A 634 31.17 -19.06 6.93
C VAL A 634 31.04 -17.71 6.20
N SER A 635 32.09 -16.87 6.29
CA SER A 635 32.09 -15.52 5.72
C SER A 635 31.56 -15.46 4.28
N LEU A 636 30.63 -14.54 4.04
CA LEU A 636 29.93 -14.35 2.77
C LEU A 636 30.71 -13.40 1.84
N PRO A 637 30.62 -13.56 0.50
CA PRO A 637 31.55 -12.94 -0.45
C PRO A 637 31.23 -11.47 -0.80
N TYR A 638 30.53 -10.74 0.06
CA TYR A 638 30.13 -9.34 -0.16
C TYR A 638 30.26 -8.52 1.11
N ASP A 639 30.66 -7.26 0.97
CA ASP A 639 30.93 -6.33 2.08
C ASP A 639 30.13 -5.01 1.98
N ASP A 640 29.45 -4.78 0.86
CA ASP A 640 28.63 -3.60 0.63
C ASP A 640 27.27 -3.94 0.01
N LEU A 641 26.38 -2.95 0.02
CA LEU A 641 25.00 -3.11 -0.47
C LEU A 641 24.95 -3.36 -1.99
N ALA A 642 25.89 -2.83 -2.77
CA ALA A 642 25.91 -3.01 -4.21
C ALA A 642 26.25 -4.48 -4.56
N ALA A 643 27.24 -5.07 -3.89
CA ALA A 643 27.58 -6.47 -4.06
C ALA A 643 26.46 -7.43 -3.62
N VAL A 644 25.69 -7.07 -2.57
CA VAL A 644 24.47 -7.84 -2.20
C VAL A 644 23.42 -7.77 -3.32
N ARG A 645 23.27 -6.62 -3.97
CA ARG A 645 22.32 -6.45 -5.08
C ARG A 645 22.78 -7.12 -6.37
N ASP A 646 24.10 -7.16 -6.61
CA ASP A 646 24.66 -7.98 -7.69
C ASP A 646 24.35 -9.46 -7.45
N ARG A 647 24.50 -9.93 -6.19
CA ARG A 647 24.10 -11.28 -5.78
C ARG A 647 22.60 -11.53 -5.93
N MET A 648 21.75 -10.55 -5.62
CA MET A 648 20.31 -10.63 -5.90
C MET A 648 20.04 -10.81 -7.40
N ALA A 649 20.71 -10.04 -8.26
CA ALA A 649 20.56 -10.13 -9.71
C ALA A 649 21.04 -11.48 -10.28
N GLU A 650 22.05 -12.11 -9.65
CA GLU A 650 22.46 -13.49 -9.98
C GLU A 650 21.38 -14.51 -9.66
N ILE A 651 20.60 -14.30 -8.59
CA ILE A 651 19.50 -15.19 -8.18
C ILE A 651 18.28 -14.97 -9.09
N SER A 652 17.84 -13.72 -9.23
CA SER A 652 16.79 -13.32 -10.16
C SER A 652 17.10 -11.97 -10.78
N PRO A 653 17.26 -11.88 -12.12
CA PRO A 653 17.55 -10.62 -12.80
C PRO A 653 16.39 -9.61 -12.70
N ALA A 654 15.18 -10.06 -12.37
CA ALA A 654 14.03 -9.18 -12.14
C ALA A 654 14.29 -8.22 -10.96
N LEU A 655 15.10 -8.62 -9.97
CA LEU A 655 15.45 -7.82 -8.80
C LEU A 655 16.26 -6.57 -9.11
N ALA A 656 16.84 -6.48 -10.31
CA ALA A 656 17.54 -5.28 -10.78
C ALA A 656 16.62 -4.31 -11.56
N ALA A 657 15.40 -4.73 -11.91
CA ALA A 657 14.45 -3.96 -12.71
C ALA A 657 13.46 -3.19 -11.82
N TYR A 658 13.93 -2.09 -11.23
CA TYR A 658 13.10 -1.26 -10.35
C TYR A 658 11.96 -0.57 -11.09
N ASP A 659 10.78 -0.58 -10.48
CA ASP A 659 9.52 -0.01 -10.94
C ASP A 659 9.01 -0.60 -12.28
N VAL A 660 9.42 -1.85 -12.58
CA VAL A 660 8.98 -2.59 -13.76
C VAL A 660 8.27 -3.88 -13.32
N VAL A 661 7.13 -4.17 -13.96
CA VAL A 661 6.45 -5.46 -13.85
C VAL A 661 6.88 -6.33 -15.03
N GLU A 662 7.79 -7.26 -14.76
CA GLU A 662 8.33 -8.18 -15.77
C GLU A 662 7.28 -9.21 -16.21
N PRO A 663 7.03 -9.37 -17.53
CA PRO A 663 6.08 -10.36 -18.01
C PRO A 663 6.63 -11.79 -17.85
N VAL A 664 5.75 -12.73 -17.49
CA VAL A 664 6.10 -14.16 -17.43
C VAL A 664 5.97 -14.77 -18.84
N ALA A 665 7.07 -15.31 -19.38
CA ALA A 665 7.13 -15.85 -20.74
C ALA A 665 6.61 -17.29 -20.88
N LEU A 666 6.82 -18.14 -19.87
CA LEU A 666 6.49 -19.58 -19.90
C LEU A 666 5.34 -19.92 -18.95
N ARG A 667 4.21 -19.21 -19.08
CA ARG A 667 3.03 -19.36 -18.21
C ARG A 667 2.43 -20.75 -18.23
N GLN A 668 2.60 -21.50 -19.33
CA GLN A 668 2.09 -22.87 -19.43
C GLN A 668 2.76 -23.83 -18.44
N LEU A 669 3.95 -23.49 -17.93
CA LEU A 669 4.62 -24.28 -16.90
C LEU A 669 3.93 -24.20 -15.54
N SER A 670 3.10 -23.17 -15.29
CA SER A 670 2.30 -23.06 -14.06
C SER A 670 1.44 -24.29 -13.81
N LYS A 671 0.94 -24.94 -14.87
CA LYS A 671 0.17 -26.19 -14.77
C LYS A 671 0.91 -27.28 -13.99
N VAL A 672 2.22 -27.39 -14.17
CA VAL A 672 3.02 -28.46 -13.54
C VAL A 672 2.95 -28.34 -12.02
N GLN A 673 3.11 -27.13 -11.49
CA GLN A 673 3.11 -26.91 -10.04
C GLN A 673 1.69 -26.80 -9.46
N LEU A 674 0.79 -26.10 -10.14
CA LEU A 674 -0.57 -25.89 -9.64
C LEU A 674 -1.42 -27.16 -9.71
N VAL A 675 -1.29 -27.94 -10.80
CA VAL A 675 -2.16 -29.09 -11.09
C VAL A 675 -1.43 -30.41 -10.91
N ASP A 676 -0.33 -30.65 -11.64
CA ASP A 676 0.28 -31.98 -11.71
C ASP A 676 0.90 -32.41 -10.37
N GLN A 677 1.58 -31.49 -9.67
CA GLN A 677 2.17 -31.74 -8.35
C GLN A 677 1.12 -31.87 -7.23
N ASN A 678 -0.06 -31.27 -7.40
CA ASN A 678 -1.13 -31.29 -6.41
C ASN A 678 -2.20 -32.36 -6.68
N LYS A 679 -2.06 -33.11 -7.78
CA LYS A 679 -3.10 -33.99 -8.31
C LYS A 679 -3.56 -35.04 -7.30
N GLY A 680 -4.88 -35.14 -7.11
CA GLY A 680 -5.49 -36.14 -6.24
C GLY A 680 -5.44 -35.80 -4.75
N SER A 681 -5.13 -34.55 -4.41
CA SER A 681 -5.22 -34.03 -3.05
C SER A 681 -6.67 -34.07 -2.56
N LYS A 682 -6.91 -34.65 -1.38
CA LYS A 682 -8.25 -34.72 -0.78
C LYS A 682 -8.47 -33.50 0.12
N ALA A 683 -9.56 -32.77 -0.12
CA ALA A 683 -10.00 -31.73 0.80
C ALA A 683 -10.65 -32.35 2.03
N THR A 684 -10.28 -31.86 3.21
CA THR A 684 -10.88 -32.20 4.49
C THR A 684 -12.24 -31.55 4.69
N GLY A 685 -12.51 -30.45 3.97
CA GLY A 685 -13.80 -29.75 4.00
C GLY A 685 -13.84 -28.59 5.01
N GLY A 686 -12.69 -28.16 5.54
CA GLY A 686 -12.61 -26.95 6.35
C GLY A 686 -13.05 -25.70 5.58
N PRO A 687 -13.84 -24.80 6.19
CA PRO A 687 -14.20 -23.54 5.56
C PRO A 687 -13.01 -22.58 5.51
N LEU A 688 -12.93 -21.77 4.45
CA LEU A 688 -12.02 -20.64 4.35
C LEU A 688 -12.48 -19.53 5.29
N SER A 689 -11.63 -19.14 6.24
CA SER A 689 -11.86 -18.02 7.16
C SER A 689 -11.16 -16.75 6.70
N LYS A 690 -11.55 -15.60 7.27
CA LYS A 690 -10.77 -14.38 7.18
C LYS A 690 -9.37 -14.60 7.77
N VAL A 691 -8.35 -14.08 7.09
CA VAL A 691 -6.95 -14.19 7.51
C VAL A 691 -6.55 -13.08 8.48
N ILE A 692 -7.18 -11.91 8.35
CA ILE A 692 -6.92 -10.74 9.18
C ILE A 692 -8.18 -10.43 9.99
N ASP A 693 -8.13 -10.77 11.28
CA ASP A 693 -9.20 -10.45 12.23
C ASP A 693 -9.24 -8.95 12.57
N ASN A 694 -8.07 -8.35 12.75
CA ASN A 694 -7.92 -6.94 13.08
C ASN A 694 -7.00 -6.23 12.10
N PHE A 695 -7.58 -5.44 11.19
CA PHE A 695 -6.84 -4.65 10.21
C PHE A 695 -5.78 -3.74 10.84
N TYR A 696 -6.02 -3.23 12.05
CA TYR A 696 -5.11 -2.31 12.72
C TYR A 696 -3.94 -3.01 13.43
N PHE A 697 -3.96 -4.33 13.62
CA PHE A 697 -2.92 -5.10 14.30
C PHE A 697 -2.48 -6.31 13.46
N THR A 698 -1.68 -6.07 12.44
CA THR A 698 -1.19 -7.12 11.52
C THR A 698 0.28 -7.44 11.66
N ASP A 699 1.07 -6.49 12.16
CA ASP A 699 2.53 -6.60 12.25
C ASP A 699 3.04 -5.91 13.51
N VAL A 700 4.34 -6.06 13.78
CA VAL A 700 4.96 -5.48 14.99
C VAL A 700 4.94 -3.95 15.03
N ILE A 701 4.93 -3.26 13.89
CA ILE A 701 4.90 -1.78 13.87
C ILE A 701 3.50 -1.31 14.28
N SER A 702 2.48 -1.89 13.67
CA SER A 702 1.08 -1.59 13.94
C SER A 702 0.66 -2.03 15.34
N ARG A 703 1.16 -3.15 15.87
CA ARG A 703 0.92 -3.57 17.27
C ARG A 703 1.60 -2.69 18.30
N SER A 704 2.79 -2.16 18.02
CA SER A 704 3.46 -1.19 18.90
C SER A 704 2.88 0.24 18.77
N SER A 705 1.98 0.49 17.81
CA SER A 705 1.36 1.80 17.58
C SER A 705 0.22 2.08 18.57
N PRO A 706 0.33 3.15 19.40
CA PRO A 706 -0.79 3.57 20.24
C PRO A 706 -1.98 4.09 19.42
N THR A 707 -1.75 4.66 18.24
CA THR A 707 -2.85 5.08 17.35
C THR A 707 -3.65 3.89 16.84
N MET A 708 -2.98 2.83 16.38
CA MET A 708 -3.66 1.59 15.95
C MET A 708 -4.45 0.93 17.08
N ALA A 709 -3.92 0.96 18.31
CA ALA A 709 -4.65 0.48 19.48
C ALA A 709 -5.96 1.25 19.71
N ARG A 710 -5.94 2.58 19.56
CA ARG A 710 -7.17 3.40 19.64
C ARG A 710 -8.14 3.06 18.52
N CYS A 711 -7.67 2.92 17.28
CA CYS A 711 -8.50 2.53 16.14
C CYS A 711 -9.18 1.19 16.36
N SER A 712 -8.44 0.21 16.87
CA SER A 712 -8.97 -1.11 17.22
C SER A 712 -10.09 -1.01 18.25
N VAL A 713 -9.92 -0.22 19.32
CA VAL A 713 -10.95 -0.04 20.34
C VAL A 713 -12.14 0.74 19.81
N ALA A 714 -11.92 1.84 19.07
CA ALA A 714 -12.98 2.65 18.47
C ALA A 714 -13.88 1.81 17.57
N LYS A 715 -13.28 0.90 16.79
CA LYS A 715 -14.01 -0.03 15.92
C LYS A 715 -14.77 -1.09 16.72
N ALA A 716 -14.18 -1.63 17.79
CA ALA A 716 -14.83 -2.66 18.60
C ALA A 716 -16.01 -2.11 19.43
N THR A 717 -15.91 -0.89 19.96
CA THR A 717 -16.95 -0.29 20.79
C THR A 717 -17.98 0.48 19.99
N GLY A 718 -17.63 0.92 18.76
CA GLY A 718 -18.42 1.88 18.00
C GLY A 718 -18.43 3.29 18.62
N ASP A 719 -17.66 3.53 19.69
CA ASP A 719 -17.54 4.82 20.35
C ASP A 719 -16.44 5.66 19.68
N SER A 720 -16.73 6.93 19.45
CA SER A 720 -15.81 7.92 18.91
C SER A 720 -14.87 8.50 19.96
N ARG A 721 -15.17 8.30 21.25
CA ARG A 721 -14.37 8.73 22.39
C ARG A 721 -13.56 7.55 22.93
N THR A 722 -12.31 7.41 22.48
CA THR A 722 -11.43 6.33 22.95
C THR A 722 -10.41 6.84 23.95
N ASN A 723 -10.61 6.49 25.23
CA ASN A 723 -9.74 6.88 26.35
C ASN A 723 -8.45 6.04 26.52
N LEU A 724 -7.85 5.54 25.42
CA LEU A 724 -6.53 4.89 25.48
C LEU A 724 -5.42 5.94 25.28
N MET A 725 -5.02 6.59 26.37
CA MET A 725 -4.04 7.68 26.32
C MET A 725 -2.61 7.20 26.53
N ALA A 726 -1.69 7.76 25.73
CA ALA A 726 -0.29 7.85 26.11
C ALA A 726 -0.16 8.88 27.25
N PRO A 727 0.78 8.72 28.21
CA PRO A 727 0.96 9.68 29.30
C PRO A 727 1.11 11.11 28.75
N GLY A 728 0.22 12.03 29.13
CA GLY A 728 0.28 13.46 28.78
C GLY A 728 -0.70 13.96 27.71
N MET A 729 -1.57 13.12 27.15
CA MET A 729 -2.67 13.55 26.28
C MET A 729 -3.99 13.50 27.09
N GLU A 730 -4.41 14.61 27.71
CA GLU A 730 -5.77 14.73 28.26
C GLU A 730 -6.68 15.31 27.17
N GLU A 731 -7.79 14.62 26.86
CA GLU A 731 -8.76 15.02 25.82
C GLU A 731 -9.41 16.39 26.10
N ASP A 732 -9.40 16.81 27.37
CA ASP A 732 -10.10 18.00 27.87
C ASP A 732 -9.19 19.17 28.30
N ARG A 733 -7.87 19.11 28.09
CA ARG A 733 -7.04 20.32 28.23
C ARG A 733 -6.87 20.98 26.86
N PRO A 734 -7.35 22.22 26.65
CA PRO A 734 -6.92 23.00 25.52
C PRO A 734 -5.40 23.16 25.62
N MET A 735 -4.67 22.39 24.81
CA MET A 735 -3.23 22.53 24.63
C MET A 735 -2.98 23.92 24.03
N GLY A 736 -2.76 24.90 24.91
CA GLY A 736 -2.44 26.28 24.56
C GLY A 736 -3.63 27.15 24.15
N GLN A 737 -4.56 27.45 25.07
CA GLN A 737 -4.95 28.85 25.16
C GLN A 737 -3.73 29.58 25.71
N VAL A 738 -3.02 30.32 24.84
CA VAL A 738 -2.17 31.40 25.32
C VAL A 738 -3.11 32.33 26.08
N ALA A 739 -3.04 32.32 27.40
CA ALA A 739 -3.67 33.35 28.21
C ALA A 739 -3.05 34.67 27.74
N TYR A 740 -3.82 35.48 27.00
CA TYR A 740 -3.49 36.89 26.89
C TYR A 740 -3.60 37.42 28.33
N GLY A 741 -2.45 37.81 28.88
CA GLY A 741 -2.32 38.24 30.26
C GLY A 741 -3.37 39.26 30.65
N ALA A 742 -3.86 39.13 31.89
CA ALA A 742 -4.41 40.26 32.63
C ALA A 742 -3.26 41.10 33.20
#